data_AF-A0A1G1GK46-F1
#
_entry.id   AF-A0A1G1GK46-F1
#
_cell.length_a   1.000
_cell.length_b   1.000
_cell.length_c   1.000
_cell.angle_alpha   90.00
_cell.angle_beta   90.00
_cell.angle_gamma   90.00
#
_symmetry.space_group_name_H-M   'P 1'
#
loop_
_entity.id
_entity.type
_entity.pdbx_description
1 polymer ?
#
loop_
_entity_poly.entity_id
_entity_poly.type
_entity_poly.pdbx_seq_one_letter_code
_entity_poly.pdbx_strand_id
1 'polypeptide(L)'
;MNSQPPKIKFLLSFVFIIISCLLFFSKGIFLDKRTIIWDAADEFFPLLWYTGHLWKNGILPLWNPFLFNGYPIFVDPQNQTFYPINIIISFLTVFSAKVVYFQIVLHFLLAGISMYLFSGFYIRNNAGRLIAALVYMFNGFMVNHFQHLTMINAVAWLPLTLFFLEKGWKEKKVVYFMPAGISIALSVLAGHPQTLLYMLYISLSLTVFKCLSPNHEKRFSFFPLKLTMLSMIFGFLLSAIQLIPSYEFSTMANRSGPLPYWIVALISGQLHPAHLVTLFLPDYFGTVKGPYVGLTDIAHSSIYCGVIFLGVLPYTFEKRRKEIIFFWFMSILTLFIAMGDFGIIFRFFYKYLPGFNLFRSPVQYRFGLAFFAAILTGIAIDNIISKNIVKRRIHYVYQGVVFLLIMVMVIFAIVTPLKEKVLSNVFRDAIIFSVLFLMFTFILLMWEKKKLPLTILQLTLFLLAFIDFYIHGADALTIGSRMRHNEMEKEPAVLSSLKSKLGQSMRQEGKTPFLSSAEIENGLYRVYVDDGDNNHVRFLPYFPYDFLKLGIVGFNRTILHKVFMVDGYNPIILKRYILFNGTFRDRDYQKFRMLSNVKYIIKPGGAIEVLSDEETLPRSYLVTRTRYIRNPDLIIDELSDPSFDIRNEAVVEYPLELPKAAFCGERKEAKVVEYFPNRIKLATECDCSALLVLSDTYYPGWKVRIDSDVRTDAMKVNYCFMGAVIPSGKHNVIFEFDPISFKIGLIITVLSVVSGITIYLGLVRKQKHIM
;
A
#
# COMPACT_ATOMS: atom_id res chain seq x y z
N MET A 1 9.56 -12.21 -39.01
CA MET A 1 10.94 -12.72 -38.93
C MET A 1 11.77 -11.76 -38.09
N ASN A 2 12.49 -12.32 -37.12
CA ASN A 2 13.12 -11.64 -35.99
C ASN A 2 14.48 -11.02 -36.38
N SER A 3 14.55 -9.71 -36.55
CA SER A 3 15.80 -8.99 -36.30
C SER A 3 15.76 -8.52 -34.84
N GLN A 4 16.37 -9.31 -33.94
CA GLN A 4 16.69 -8.76 -32.63
C GLN A 4 17.56 -7.52 -32.85
N PRO A 5 17.26 -6.37 -32.23
CA PRO A 5 18.13 -5.21 -32.33
C PRO A 5 19.54 -5.63 -31.89
N PRO A 6 20.60 -5.09 -32.52
CA PRO A 6 21.97 -5.38 -32.09
C PRO A 6 22.05 -5.17 -30.58
N LYS A 7 22.62 -6.14 -29.84
CA LYS A 7 22.60 -6.19 -28.36
C LYS A 7 22.93 -4.84 -27.70
N ILE A 8 23.80 -4.05 -28.33
CA ILE A 8 24.18 -2.69 -27.93
C ILE A 8 22.99 -1.72 -27.88
N LYS A 9 22.14 -1.65 -28.91
CA LYS A 9 20.97 -0.74 -28.95
C LYS A 9 19.93 -1.10 -27.89
N PHE A 10 19.81 -2.38 -27.58
CA PHE A 10 18.96 -2.86 -26.51
C PHE A 10 19.51 -2.41 -25.15
N LEU A 11 20.80 -2.64 -24.87
CA LEU A 11 21.45 -2.21 -23.63
C LEU A 11 21.37 -0.69 -23.41
N LEU A 12 21.61 0.10 -24.46
CA LEU A 12 21.48 1.56 -24.40
C LEU A 12 20.07 2.01 -24.00
N SER A 13 19.03 1.28 -24.40
CA SER A 13 17.65 1.62 -24.01
C SER A 13 17.45 1.51 -22.50
N PHE A 14 18.04 0.50 -21.84
CA PHE A 14 17.99 0.39 -20.38
C PHE A 14 18.73 1.54 -19.71
N VAL A 15 19.89 1.93 -20.25
CA VAL A 15 20.65 3.08 -19.75
C VAL A 15 19.81 4.36 -19.82
N PHE A 16 19.10 4.60 -20.93
CA PHE A 16 18.18 5.74 -21.04
C PHE A 16 17.06 5.71 -20.00
N ILE A 17 16.43 4.54 -19.76
CA ILE A 17 15.38 4.40 -18.75
C ILE A 17 15.94 4.70 -17.35
N ILE A 18 17.11 4.15 -17.01
CA ILE A 18 17.77 4.37 -15.72
C ILE A 18 18.09 5.85 -15.54
N ILE A 19 18.74 6.49 -16.53
CA ILE A 19 19.11 7.90 -16.48
C ILE A 19 17.86 8.78 -16.34
N SER A 20 16.81 8.53 -17.12
CA SER A 20 15.55 9.27 -16.99
C SER A 20 14.94 9.14 -15.59
N CYS A 21 14.95 7.94 -15.01
CA CYS A 21 14.49 7.73 -13.63
C CYS A 21 15.32 8.53 -12.62
N LEU A 22 16.65 8.44 -12.69
CA LEU A 22 17.55 9.15 -11.78
C LEU A 22 17.44 10.67 -11.93
N LEU A 23 17.30 11.18 -13.16
CA LEU A 23 17.11 12.61 -13.41
C LEU A 23 15.77 13.10 -12.86
N PHE A 24 14.68 12.37 -13.08
CA PHE A 24 13.35 12.72 -12.57
C PHE A 24 13.34 12.84 -11.04
N PHE A 25 14.00 11.90 -10.36
CA PHE A 25 14.09 11.87 -8.90
C PHE A 25 15.35 12.56 -8.33
N SER A 26 16.15 13.24 -9.17
CA SER A 26 17.46 13.79 -8.80
C SER A 26 17.42 14.72 -7.59
N LYS A 27 16.37 15.55 -7.47
CA LYS A 27 16.16 16.46 -6.36
C LYS A 27 15.94 15.74 -5.01
N GLY A 28 15.37 14.53 -5.01
CA GLY A 28 15.22 13.72 -3.79
C GLY A 28 16.44 12.86 -3.49
N ILE A 29 17.06 12.29 -4.54
CA ILE A 29 18.22 11.40 -4.40
C ILE A 29 19.49 12.17 -3.99
N PHE A 30 19.79 13.27 -4.67
CA PHE A 30 21.09 13.97 -4.56
C PHE A 30 21.04 15.25 -3.74
N LEU A 31 19.91 15.97 -3.74
CA LEU A 31 19.82 17.29 -3.12
C LEU A 31 19.20 17.28 -1.71
N ASP A 32 18.64 16.14 -1.26
CA ASP A 32 17.90 15.99 0.00
C ASP A 32 16.79 17.05 0.20
N LYS A 33 16.29 17.60 -0.92
CA LYS A 33 15.29 18.69 -0.95
C LYS A 33 13.86 18.16 -1.02
N ARG A 34 13.65 16.84 -0.99
CA ARG A 34 12.34 16.19 -1.19
C ARG A 34 12.21 14.96 -0.35
N THR A 35 11.01 14.70 0.16
CA THR A 35 10.73 13.58 1.06
C THR A 35 9.48 12.82 0.67
N ILE A 36 9.32 11.65 1.29
CA ILE A 36 8.06 10.92 1.36
C ILE A 36 7.03 11.75 2.13
N ILE A 37 5.78 11.78 1.68
CA ILE A 37 4.74 12.67 2.23
C ILE A 37 3.54 11.85 2.71
N TRP A 38 2.78 12.39 3.67
CA TRP A 38 1.51 11.82 4.16
C TRP A 38 1.64 10.34 4.55
N ASP A 39 0.83 9.45 3.98
CA ASP A 39 0.83 8.00 4.28
C ASP A 39 2.20 7.34 4.13
N ALA A 40 3.01 7.75 3.14
CA ALA A 40 4.37 7.24 3.00
C ALA A 40 5.25 7.56 4.23
N ALA A 41 5.06 8.73 4.83
CA ALA A 41 5.81 9.17 5.98
C ALA A 41 5.22 8.67 7.31
N ASP A 42 3.90 8.58 7.41
CA ASP A 42 3.20 8.38 8.69
C ASP A 42 2.66 6.96 8.88
N GLU A 43 2.42 6.21 7.80
CA GLU A 43 1.96 4.83 7.83
C GLU A 43 3.07 3.88 7.38
N PHE A 44 3.51 3.99 6.12
CA PHE A 44 4.40 3.00 5.51
C PHE A 44 5.82 3.03 6.10
N PHE A 45 6.42 4.20 6.30
CA PHE A 45 7.79 4.29 6.79
C PHE A 45 8.00 3.69 8.19
N PRO A 46 7.21 4.03 9.23
CA PRO A 46 7.41 3.44 10.57
C PRO A 46 7.21 1.93 10.60
N LEU A 47 6.26 1.42 9.80
CA LEU A 47 5.97 -0.02 9.72
C LEU A 47 7.07 -0.78 8.97
N LEU A 48 7.64 -0.21 7.90
CA LEU A 48 8.80 -0.76 7.21
C LEU A 48 10.07 -0.70 8.07
N TRP A 49 10.26 0.37 8.85
CA TRP A 49 11.33 0.47 9.83
C TRP A 49 11.23 -0.67 10.85
N TYR A 50 10.04 -0.90 11.42
CA TYR A 50 9.83 -1.93 12.42
C TYR A 50 9.99 -3.34 11.88
N THR A 51 9.30 -3.68 10.79
CA THR A 51 9.40 -5.00 10.15
C THR A 51 10.81 -5.28 9.66
N GLY A 52 11.50 -4.28 9.10
CA GLY A 52 12.89 -4.42 8.67
C GLY A 52 13.86 -4.62 9.84
N HIS A 53 13.63 -3.96 10.98
CA HIS A 53 14.41 -4.19 12.19
C HIS A 53 14.21 -5.60 12.75
N LEU A 54 13.00 -6.16 12.68
CA LEU A 54 12.74 -7.54 13.09
C LEU A 54 13.45 -8.54 12.17
N TRP A 55 13.32 -8.38 10.85
CA TRP A 55 14.02 -9.22 9.87
C TRP A 55 15.53 -9.21 10.05
N LYS A 56 16.13 -8.01 10.23
CA LYS A 56 17.58 -7.85 10.42
C LYS A 56 18.10 -8.58 11.66
N ASN A 57 17.26 -8.73 12.70
CA ASN A 57 17.61 -9.41 13.94
C ASN A 57 17.13 -10.88 13.98
N GLY A 58 16.66 -11.44 12.86
CA GLY A 58 16.22 -12.84 12.78
C GLY A 58 14.90 -13.13 13.49
N ILE A 59 14.08 -12.10 13.76
CA ILE A 59 12.78 -12.22 14.42
C ILE A 59 11.70 -12.16 13.34
N LEU A 60 10.76 -13.11 13.36
CA LEU A 60 9.63 -13.07 12.44
C LEU A 60 8.69 -11.90 12.78
N PRO A 61 8.26 -11.08 11.81
CA PRO A 61 7.49 -9.87 12.08
C PRO A 61 5.99 -10.21 12.21
N LEU A 62 5.61 -10.91 13.27
CA LEU A 62 4.23 -11.39 13.46
C LEU A 62 3.39 -10.44 14.32
N TRP A 63 3.95 -9.89 15.39
CA TRP A 63 3.23 -8.98 16.28
C TRP A 63 3.84 -7.59 16.30
N ASN A 64 3.01 -6.55 16.38
CA ASN A 64 3.43 -5.20 16.68
C ASN A 64 2.82 -4.79 18.03
N PRO A 65 3.63 -4.64 19.08
CA PRO A 65 3.12 -4.34 20.41
C PRO A 65 2.87 -2.84 20.65
N PHE A 66 3.35 -1.97 19.76
CA PHE A 66 3.42 -0.52 19.97
C PHE A 66 2.15 0.24 19.65
N LEU A 67 1.27 -0.31 18.79
CA LEU A 67 0.01 0.35 18.43
C LEU A 67 -1.16 -0.53 18.84
N PHE A 68 -2.31 0.09 19.12
CA PHE A 68 -3.59 -0.60 19.34
C PHE A 68 -3.57 -1.64 20.47
N ASN A 69 -2.81 -1.38 21.54
CA ASN A 69 -2.53 -2.36 22.60
C ASN A 69 -1.93 -3.68 22.09
N GLY A 70 -1.30 -3.68 20.91
CA GLY A 70 -0.82 -4.86 20.23
C GLY A 70 -1.71 -5.28 19.06
N TYR A 71 -1.12 -5.56 17.91
CA TYR A 71 -1.86 -6.13 16.78
C TYR A 71 -0.99 -7.04 15.90
N PRO A 72 -1.59 -8.01 15.18
CA PRO A 72 -0.84 -8.93 14.34
C PRO A 72 -0.39 -8.26 13.04
N ILE A 73 0.84 -7.75 12.96
CA ILE A 73 1.32 -6.93 11.83
C ILE A 73 1.44 -7.70 10.50
N PHE A 74 1.73 -9.00 10.53
CA PHE A 74 1.93 -9.82 9.33
C PHE A 74 0.67 -10.05 8.49
N VAL A 75 -0.52 -9.86 9.07
CA VAL A 75 -1.79 -10.18 8.40
C VAL A 75 -2.24 -9.08 7.45
N ASP A 76 -1.73 -7.86 7.61
CA ASP A 76 -2.07 -6.75 6.74
C ASP A 76 -1.08 -6.70 5.55
N PRO A 77 -1.55 -6.93 4.31
CA PRO A 77 -0.70 -6.87 3.13
C PRO A 77 0.01 -5.53 2.95
N GLN A 78 -0.57 -4.43 3.45
CA GLN A 78 0.00 -3.09 3.27
C GLN A 78 1.36 -2.91 3.94
N ASN A 79 1.64 -3.71 4.97
CA ASN A 79 2.92 -3.73 5.67
C ASN A 79 4.06 -4.34 4.84
N GLN A 80 3.75 -5.03 3.74
CA GLN A 80 4.72 -5.66 2.85
C GLN A 80 5.70 -6.59 3.60
N THR A 81 5.24 -7.20 4.69
CA THR A 81 6.05 -8.01 5.63
C THR A 81 6.80 -9.14 4.93
N PHE A 82 6.13 -9.77 3.96
CA PHE A 82 6.68 -10.88 3.16
C PHE A 82 7.09 -10.47 1.75
N TYR A 83 7.20 -9.16 1.46
CA TYR A 83 7.61 -8.69 0.15
C TYR A 83 9.12 -8.89 -0.06
N PRO A 84 9.56 -9.70 -1.04
CA PRO A 84 10.98 -10.09 -1.14
C PRO A 84 11.94 -8.91 -1.30
N ILE A 85 11.54 -7.84 -2.01
CA ILE A 85 12.36 -6.64 -2.16
C ILE A 85 12.62 -5.99 -0.79
N ASN A 86 11.61 -5.91 0.08
CA ASN A 86 11.76 -5.30 1.40
C ASN A 86 12.55 -6.20 2.36
N ILE A 87 12.39 -7.53 2.27
CA ILE A 87 13.20 -8.49 3.03
C ILE A 87 14.69 -8.33 2.65
N ILE A 88 15.00 -8.30 1.35
CA ILE A 88 16.38 -8.09 0.87
C ILE A 88 16.93 -6.76 1.38
N ILE A 89 16.16 -5.66 1.26
CA ILE A 89 16.56 -4.36 1.78
C ILE A 89 16.84 -4.43 3.29
N SER A 90 16.01 -5.13 4.06
CA SER A 90 16.16 -5.26 5.52
C SER A 90 17.47 -5.94 5.95
N PHE A 91 17.94 -6.91 5.16
CA PHE A 91 19.25 -7.54 5.40
C PHE A 91 20.42 -6.64 4.99
N LEU A 92 20.24 -5.75 4.02
CA LEU A 92 21.28 -4.82 3.56
C LEU A 92 21.38 -3.57 4.46
N THR A 93 20.24 -3.02 4.91
CA THR A 93 20.17 -1.79 5.69
C THR A 93 18.87 -1.71 6.50
N VAL A 94 18.85 -0.86 7.52
CA VAL A 94 17.59 -0.48 8.18
C VAL A 94 16.85 0.49 7.28
N PHE A 95 15.52 0.39 7.21
CA PHE A 95 14.68 1.35 6.49
C PHE A 95 14.77 2.72 7.14
N SER A 96 15.40 3.67 6.45
CA SER A 96 15.29 5.10 6.72
C SER A 96 14.27 5.73 5.77
N ALA A 97 13.86 6.98 6.00
CA ALA A 97 12.94 7.66 5.09
C ALA A 97 13.50 7.72 3.66
N LYS A 98 14.83 7.85 3.54
CA LYS A 98 15.57 7.82 2.27
C LYS A 98 15.54 6.43 1.61
N VAL A 99 15.62 5.35 2.39
CA VAL A 99 15.52 3.98 1.86
C VAL A 99 14.11 3.71 1.32
N VAL A 100 13.06 4.17 2.00
CA VAL A 100 11.68 4.11 1.48
C VAL A 100 11.54 4.88 0.18
N TYR A 101 12.13 6.09 0.10
CA TYR A 101 12.17 6.86 -1.14
C TYR A 101 12.84 6.09 -2.29
N PHE A 102 14.01 5.49 -2.05
CA PHE A 102 14.68 4.65 -3.05
C PHE A 102 13.86 3.43 -3.46
N GLN A 103 13.11 2.84 -2.53
CA GLN A 103 12.21 1.73 -2.81
C GLN A 103 11.13 2.17 -3.82
N ILE A 104 10.55 3.36 -3.66
CA ILE A 104 9.60 3.92 -4.63
C ILE A 104 10.27 4.09 -6.00
N VAL A 105 11.45 4.71 -6.04
CA VAL A 105 12.22 4.93 -7.29
C VAL A 105 12.51 3.60 -8.01
N LEU A 106 12.86 2.56 -7.26
CA LEU A 106 13.09 1.22 -7.81
C LEU A 106 11.85 0.68 -8.55
N HIS A 107 10.64 0.92 -8.03
CA HIS A 107 9.41 0.45 -8.67
C HIS A 107 8.99 1.30 -9.88
N PHE A 108 9.30 2.59 -9.89
CA PHE A 108 9.22 3.38 -11.13
C PHE A 108 10.15 2.82 -12.21
N LEU A 109 11.39 2.49 -11.84
CA LEU A 109 12.35 1.88 -12.77
C LEU A 109 11.86 0.51 -13.27
N LEU A 110 11.34 -0.34 -12.39
CA LEU A 110 10.76 -1.64 -12.72
C LEU A 110 9.56 -1.50 -13.67
N ALA A 111 8.68 -0.54 -13.43
CA ALA A 111 7.54 -0.23 -14.30
C ALA A 111 8.02 0.14 -15.72
N GLY A 112 9.05 0.99 -15.84
CA GLY A 112 9.63 1.37 -17.12
C GLY A 112 10.28 0.22 -17.87
N ILE A 113 11.12 -0.55 -17.19
CA ILE A 113 11.81 -1.71 -17.75
C ILE A 113 10.79 -2.76 -18.23
N SER A 114 9.82 -3.10 -17.38
CA SER A 114 8.82 -4.11 -17.72
C SER A 114 7.94 -3.65 -18.88
N MET A 115 7.56 -2.37 -18.93
CA MET A 115 6.80 -1.80 -20.03
C MET A 115 7.59 -1.80 -21.34
N TYR A 116 8.89 -1.45 -21.31
CA TYR A 116 9.78 -1.53 -22.47
C TYR A 116 9.84 -2.97 -23.03
N LEU A 117 9.95 -3.97 -22.16
CA LEU A 117 9.97 -5.39 -22.56
C LEU A 117 8.62 -5.84 -23.16
N PHE A 118 7.51 -5.58 -22.47
CA PHE A 118 6.17 -5.96 -22.92
C PHE A 118 5.78 -5.29 -24.24
N SER A 119 6.01 -3.99 -24.35
CA SER A 119 5.68 -3.19 -25.54
C SER A 119 6.41 -3.69 -26.80
N GLY A 120 7.53 -4.40 -26.64
CA GLY A 120 8.27 -5.01 -27.73
C GLY A 120 7.52 -6.08 -28.54
N PHE A 121 6.41 -6.61 -28.02
CA PHE A 121 5.54 -7.50 -28.80
C PHE A 121 4.66 -6.78 -29.81
N TYR A 122 4.49 -5.48 -29.66
CA TYR A 122 3.55 -4.64 -30.43
C TYR A 122 4.24 -3.56 -31.24
N ILE A 123 5.40 -3.08 -30.78
CA ILE A 123 6.17 -1.96 -31.33
C ILE A 123 7.52 -2.46 -31.85
N ARG A 124 7.89 -2.07 -33.08
CA ARG A 124 9.13 -2.52 -33.74
C ARG A 124 10.33 -1.67 -33.34
N ASN A 125 10.20 -0.35 -33.31
CA ASN A 125 11.29 0.58 -33.07
C ASN A 125 11.57 0.80 -31.57
N ASN A 126 12.84 0.85 -31.17
CA ASN A 126 13.25 1.09 -29.78
C ASN A 126 12.77 2.44 -29.24
N ALA A 127 12.70 3.48 -30.07
CA ALA A 127 12.23 4.79 -29.65
C ALA A 127 10.76 4.76 -29.20
N GLY A 128 9.88 4.05 -29.93
CA GLY A 128 8.47 3.89 -29.53
C GLY A 128 8.34 3.10 -28.22
N ARG A 129 9.19 2.08 -28.00
CA ARG A 129 9.23 1.33 -26.74
C ARG A 129 9.73 2.17 -25.56
N LEU A 130 10.75 3.00 -25.78
CA LEU A 130 11.28 3.93 -24.77
C LEU A 130 10.25 4.98 -24.37
N ILE A 131 9.54 5.56 -25.34
CA ILE A 131 8.48 6.54 -25.06
C ILE A 131 7.30 5.87 -24.33
N ALA A 132 6.91 4.64 -24.71
CA ALA A 132 5.92 3.88 -23.97
C ALA A 132 6.36 3.63 -22.51
N ALA A 133 7.64 3.32 -22.27
CA ALA A 133 8.18 3.18 -20.94
C ALA A 133 8.10 4.51 -20.15
N LEU A 134 8.49 5.65 -20.74
CA LEU A 134 8.39 6.96 -20.08
C LEU A 134 6.95 7.31 -19.70
N VAL A 135 5.98 7.10 -20.60
CA VAL A 135 4.56 7.35 -20.33
C VAL A 135 4.07 6.50 -19.16
N TYR A 136 4.46 5.22 -19.10
CA TYR A 136 4.04 4.35 -18.01
C TYR A 136 4.76 4.65 -16.69
N MET A 137 6.02 5.10 -16.72
CA MET A 137 6.76 5.47 -15.51
C MET A 137 6.20 6.73 -14.85
N PHE A 138 5.92 7.77 -15.64
CA PHE A 138 5.72 9.12 -15.11
C PHE A 138 4.31 9.68 -15.34
N ASN A 139 3.34 8.84 -15.69
CA ASN A 139 1.94 9.27 -15.78
C ASN A 139 1.38 9.79 -14.44
N GLY A 140 0.26 10.50 -14.52
CA GLY A 140 -0.42 11.08 -13.37
C GLY A 140 -0.94 10.07 -12.33
N PHE A 141 -1.05 8.77 -12.65
CA PHE A 141 -1.31 7.75 -11.63
C PHE A 141 -0.11 7.49 -10.74
N MET A 142 1.05 7.23 -11.34
CA MET A 142 2.29 6.97 -10.60
C MET A 142 2.70 8.18 -9.77
N VAL A 143 2.64 9.38 -10.36
CA VAL A 143 3.05 10.62 -9.69
C VAL A 143 2.14 10.99 -8.51
N ASN A 144 0.82 10.94 -8.68
CA ASN A 144 -0.11 11.31 -7.59
C ASN A 144 -0.15 10.27 -6.45
N HIS A 145 0.21 9.01 -6.73
CA HIS A 145 0.29 7.96 -5.73
C HIS A 145 1.67 7.82 -5.09
N PHE A 146 2.54 8.83 -5.19
CA PHE A 146 3.84 8.81 -4.55
C PHE A 146 3.78 8.53 -3.03
N GLN A 147 2.70 8.97 -2.37
CA GLN A 147 2.42 8.67 -0.96
C GLN A 147 1.91 7.23 -0.71
N HIS A 148 1.41 6.54 -1.73
CA HIS A 148 0.81 5.20 -1.67
C HIS A 148 1.76 4.14 -2.20
N LEU A 149 2.80 3.84 -1.42
CA LEU A 149 3.87 2.89 -1.77
C LEU A 149 3.36 1.56 -2.34
N THR A 150 2.36 0.96 -1.68
CA THR A 150 1.81 -0.35 -2.03
C THR A 150 1.17 -0.37 -3.41
N MET A 151 0.52 0.73 -3.83
CA MET A 151 -0.09 0.85 -5.14
C MET A 151 0.96 0.89 -6.25
N ILE A 152 2.00 1.71 -6.09
CA ILE A 152 3.12 1.84 -7.04
C ILE A 152 3.80 0.48 -7.20
N ASN A 153 4.07 -0.20 -6.08
CA ASN A 153 4.76 -1.48 -6.08
C ASN A 153 3.94 -2.55 -6.81
N ALA A 154 2.62 -2.59 -6.59
CA ALA A 154 1.74 -3.54 -7.25
C ALA A 154 1.65 -3.29 -8.77
N VAL A 155 1.41 -2.05 -9.22
CA VAL A 155 1.25 -1.77 -10.66
C VAL A 155 2.53 -2.04 -11.46
N ALA A 156 3.71 -1.84 -10.87
CA ALA A 156 4.99 -2.07 -11.54
C ALA A 156 5.17 -3.51 -12.07
N TRP A 157 4.46 -4.50 -11.50
CA TRP A 157 4.49 -5.90 -11.93
C TRP A 157 3.54 -6.25 -13.08
N LEU A 158 2.58 -5.37 -13.42
CA LEU A 158 1.61 -5.64 -14.47
C LEU A 158 2.27 -5.86 -15.84
N PRO A 159 3.13 -4.94 -16.36
CA PRO A 159 3.71 -5.15 -17.69
C PRO A 159 4.61 -6.39 -17.72
N LEU A 160 5.28 -6.73 -16.62
CA LEU A 160 6.15 -7.91 -16.55
C LEU A 160 5.34 -9.20 -16.58
N THR A 161 4.21 -9.24 -15.89
CA THR A 161 3.26 -10.36 -15.93
C THR A 161 2.77 -10.58 -17.37
N LEU A 162 2.31 -9.51 -18.02
CA LEU A 162 1.85 -9.57 -19.41
C LEU A 162 2.98 -9.92 -20.39
N PHE A 163 4.21 -9.49 -20.12
CA PHE A 163 5.38 -9.86 -20.91
C PHE A 163 5.60 -11.37 -20.93
N PHE A 164 5.59 -12.02 -19.75
CA PHE A 164 5.77 -13.46 -19.68
C PHE A 164 4.59 -14.24 -20.27
N LEU A 165 3.36 -13.76 -20.07
CA LEU A 165 2.18 -14.35 -20.71
C LEU A 165 2.26 -14.26 -22.24
N GLU A 166 2.54 -13.09 -22.81
CA GLU A 166 2.73 -12.92 -24.27
C GLU A 166 3.86 -13.79 -24.80
N LYS A 167 4.98 -13.87 -24.08
CA LYS A 167 6.11 -14.71 -24.47
C LYS A 167 5.69 -16.18 -24.52
N GLY A 168 4.95 -16.64 -23.51
CA GLY A 168 4.41 -18.00 -23.48
C GLY A 168 3.39 -18.29 -24.56
N TRP A 169 2.49 -17.35 -24.86
CA TRP A 169 1.51 -17.48 -25.94
C TRP A 169 2.21 -17.57 -27.30
N LYS A 170 3.18 -16.69 -27.58
CA LYS A 170 3.92 -16.68 -28.85
C LYS A 170 4.79 -17.92 -29.04
N GLU A 171 5.48 -18.36 -27.99
CA GLU A 171 6.35 -19.54 -28.05
C GLU A 171 5.57 -20.86 -27.87
N LYS A 172 4.28 -20.80 -27.52
CA LYS A 172 3.43 -21.96 -27.16
C LYS A 172 4.05 -22.83 -26.06
N LYS A 173 4.74 -22.20 -25.10
CA LYS A 173 5.49 -22.89 -24.02
C LYS A 173 4.83 -22.65 -22.67
N VAL A 174 4.44 -23.74 -22.01
CA VAL A 174 3.80 -23.68 -20.69
C VAL A 174 4.74 -23.13 -19.63
N VAL A 175 6.07 -23.33 -19.74
CA VAL A 175 7.08 -22.91 -18.74
C VAL A 175 6.98 -21.44 -18.32
N TYR A 176 6.43 -20.57 -19.16
CA TYR A 176 6.22 -19.17 -18.85
C TYR A 176 5.14 -18.90 -17.79
N PHE A 177 4.35 -19.90 -17.39
CA PHE A 177 3.40 -19.73 -16.29
C PHE A 177 4.10 -19.39 -14.97
N MET A 178 5.34 -19.87 -14.80
CA MET A 178 6.10 -19.64 -13.58
C MET A 178 6.58 -18.20 -13.43
N PRO A 179 7.34 -17.60 -14.37
CA PRO A 179 7.75 -16.21 -14.23
C PRO A 179 6.56 -15.24 -14.26
N ALA A 180 5.47 -15.57 -14.98
CA ALA A 180 4.22 -14.82 -14.90
C ALA A 180 3.58 -14.93 -13.51
N GLY A 181 3.47 -16.14 -12.96
CA GLY A 181 2.92 -16.38 -11.62
C GLY A 181 3.77 -15.79 -10.49
N ILE A 182 5.10 -15.79 -10.61
CA ILE A 182 5.99 -15.08 -9.70
C ILE A 182 5.71 -13.58 -9.73
N SER A 183 5.50 -12.99 -10.91
CA SER A 183 5.17 -11.56 -11.04
C SER A 183 3.81 -11.24 -10.40
N ILE A 184 2.82 -12.14 -10.52
CA ILE A 184 1.53 -12.04 -9.82
C ILE A 184 1.72 -12.15 -8.30
N ALA A 185 2.51 -13.12 -7.83
CA ALA A 185 2.82 -13.30 -6.41
C ALA A 185 3.50 -12.04 -5.83
N LEU A 186 4.44 -11.45 -6.54
CA LEU A 186 5.10 -10.21 -6.14
C LEU A 186 4.13 -9.02 -6.10
N SER A 187 3.17 -8.96 -7.02
CA SER A 187 2.09 -7.96 -6.96
C SER A 187 1.14 -8.18 -5.77
N VAL A 188 0.89 -9.43 -5.35
CA VAL A 188 0.11 -9.74 -4.14
C VAL A 188 0.88 -9.25 -2.91
N LEU A 189 2.14 -9.64 -2.81
CA LEU A 189 3.02 -9.32 -1.68
C LEU A 189 3.39 -7.83 -1.62
N ALA A 190 3.24 -7.09 -2.72
CA ALA A 190 3.36 -5.63 -2.76
C ALA A 190 2.24 -4.90 -2.00
N GLY A 191 1.18 -5.59 -1.59
CA GLY A 191 0.34 -5.12 -0.49
C GLY A 191 -0.88 -4.30 -0.87
N HIS A 192 -1.30 -4.27 -2.15
CA HIS A 192 -2.52 -3.56 -2.57
C HIS A 192 -3.51 -4.48 -3.31
N PRO A 193 -4.40 -5.20 -2.58
CA PRO A 193 -5.32 -6.18 -3.16
C PRO A 193 -6.24 -5.63 -4.25
N GLN A 194 -6.67 -4.36 -4.12
CA GLN A 194 -7.52 -3.72 -5.12
C GLN A 194 -6.81 -3.55 -6.46
N THR A 195 -5.55 -3.10 -6.46
CA THR A 195 -4.76 -2.97 -7.71
C THR A 195 -4.49 -4.33 -8.32
N LEU A 196 -4.20 -5.35 -7.49
CA LEU A 196 -4.03 -6.72 -7.96
C LEU A 196 -5.27 -7.22 -8.70
N LEU A 197 -6.47 -7.04 -8.12
CA LEU A 197 -7.73 -7.44 -8.78
C LEU A 197 -7.82 -6.85 -10.19
N TYR A 198 -7.49 -5.56 -10.32
CA TYR A 198 -7.62 -4.83 -11.57
C TYR A 198 -6.58 -5.32 -12.60
N MET A 199 -5.37 -5.60 -12.15
CA MET A 199 -4.30 -6.22 -12.95
C MET A 199 -4.71 -7.62 -13.46
N LEU A 200 -5.37 -8.42 -12.65
CA LEU A 200 -5.87 -9.74 -13.05
C LEU A 200 -6.96 -9.61 -14.13
N TYR A 201 -7.90 -8.67 -13.99
CA TYR A 201 -8.91 -8.40 -15.01
C TYR A 201 -8.30 -7.88 -16.32
N ILE A 202 -7.30 -7.00 -16.27
CA ILE A 202 -6.56 -6.56 -17.48
C ILE A 202 -5.89 -7.76 -18.16
N SER A 203 -5.26 -8.65 -17.38
CA SER A 203 -4.60 -9.86 -17.89
C SER A 203 -5.59 -10.83 -18.52
N LEU A 204 -6.75 -11.03 -17.89
CA LEU A 204 -7.85 -11.84 -18.42
C LEU A 204 -8.43 -11.25 -19.71
N SER A 205 -8.69 -9.95 -19.76
CA SER A 205 -9.22 -9.28 -20.96
C SER A 205 -8.28 -9.45 -22.16
N LEU A 206 -6.96 -9.30 -21.95
CA LEU A 206 -5.99 -9.55 -23.01
C LEU A 206 -5.94 -11.03 -23.39
N THR A 207 -6.05 -11.93 -22.42
CA THR A 207 -6.10 -13.38 -22.65
C THR A 207 -7.30 -13.78 -23.52
N VAL A 208 -8.50 -13.29 -23.19
CA VAL A 208 -9.73 -13.52 -23.96
C VAL A 208 -9.56 -12.99 -25.38
N PHE A 209 -9.03 -11.77 -25.54
CA PHE A 209 -8.75 -11.20 -26.85
C PHE A 209 -7.81 -12.10 -27.69
N LYS A 210 -6.80 -12.72 -27.08
CA LYS A 210 -5.88 -13.64 -27.77
C LYS A 210 -6.54 -14.95 -28.15
N CYS A 211 -7.38 -15.53 -27.28
CA CYS A 211 -8.13 -16.74 -27.58
C CYS A 211 -9.10 -16.54 -28.77
N LEU A 212 -9.71 -15.36 -28.87
CA LEU A 212 -10.65 -15.00 -29.94
C LEU A 212 -9.96 -14.54 -31.25
N SER A 213 -8.65 -14.31 -31.21
CA SER A 213 -7.92 -13.82 -32.38
C SER A 213 -7.69 -14.96 -33.40
N PRO A 214 -8.11 -14.80 -34.67
CA PRO A 214 -8.12 -15.88 -35.67
C PRO A 214 -6.73 -16.35 -36.13
N ASN A 215 -5.66 -15.70 -35.68
CA ASN A 215 -4.28 -16.01 -36.05
C ASN A 215 -3.71 -17.26 -35.33
N HIS A 216 -4.48 -17.93 -34.47
CA HIS A 216 -4.04 -19.15 -33.80
C HIS A 216 -4.62 -20.39 -34.50
N GLU A 217 -3.79 -21.40 -34.71
CA GLU A 217 -4.26 -22.75 -35.07
C GLU A 217 -5.36 -23.18 -34.08
N LYS A 218 -6.50 -23.69 -34.58
CA LYS A 218 -7.66 -24.05 -33.75
C LYS A 218 -7.32 -24.92 -32.53
N ARG A 219 -6.30 -25.79 -32.63
CA ARG A 219 -5.84 -26.65 -31.52
C ARG A 219 -5.24 -25.89 -30.32
N PHE A 220 -4.82 -24.64 -30.48
CA PHE A 220 -4.20 -23.82 -29.44
C PHE A 220 -5.06 -22.61 -29.02
N SER A 221 -6.34 -22.55 -29.44
CA SER A 221 -7.22 -21.42 -29.11
C SER A 221 -7.39 -21.19 -27.61
N PHE A 222 -7.40 -22.26 -26.80
CA PHE A 222 -7.50 -22.19 -25.33
C PHE A 222 -6.15 -22.13 -24.60
N PHE A 223 -5.04 -22.22 -25.33
CA PHE A 223 -3.71 -22.20 -24.71
C PHE A 223 -3.44 -20.91 -23.92
N PRO A 224 -3.81 -19.71 -24.41
CA PRO A 224 -3.63 -18.49 -23.63
C PRO A 224 -4.36 -18.51 -22.30
N LEU A 225 -5.62 -18.97 -22.29
CA LEU A 225 -6.43 -19.11 -21.08
C LEU A 225 -5.79 -20.10 -20.10
N LYS A 226 -5.37 -21.27 -20.57
CA LYS A 226 -4.67 -22.27 -19.75
C LYS A 226 -3.43 -21.68 -19.08
N LEU A 227 -2.59 -20.98 -19.85
CA LEU A 227 -1.36 -20.38 -19.33
C LEU A 227 -1.65 -19.32 -18.27
N THR A 228 -2.61 -18.44 -18.53
CA THR A 228 -3.03 -17.38 -17.58
C THR A 228 -3.58 -17.99 -16.30
N MET A 229 -4.46 -19.00 -16.38
CA MET A 229 -5.01 -19.67 -15.20
C MET A 229 -3.92 -20.37 -14.37
N LEU A 230 -3.01 -21.09 -15.02
CA LEU A 230 -1.86 -21.70 -14.32
C LEU A 230 -0.99 -20.66 -13.64
N SER A 231 -0.78 -19.50 -14.27
CA SER A 231 0.02 -18.41 -13.71
C SER A 231 -0.66 -17.79 -12.49
N MET A 232 -1.98 -17.57 -12.55
CA MET A 232 -2.75 -17.06 -11.41
C MET A 232 -2.76 -18.04 -10.24
N ILE A 233 -3.07 -19.31 -10.48
CA ILE A 233 -3.07 -20.36 -9.45
C ILE A 233 -1.68 -20.42 -8.79
N PHE A 234 -0.62 -20.51 -9.60
CA PHE A 234 0.75 -20.54 -9.09
C PHE A 234 1.10 -19.28 -8.30
N GLY A 235 0.70 -18.10 -8.78
CA GLY A 235 0.93 -16.84 -8.09
C GLY A 235 0.26 -16.75 -6.73
N PHE A 236 -1.01 -17.18 -6.62
CA PHE A 236 -1.74 -17.22 -5.34
C PHE A 236 -1.17 -18.25 -4.37
N LEU A 237 -0.75 -19.41 -4.86
CA LEU A 237 -0.13 -20.43 -4.03
C LEU A 237 1.25 -19.97 -3.51
N LEU A 238 2.04 -19.25 -4.33
CA LEU A 238 3.31 -18.66 -3.90
C LEU A 238 3.13 -17.57 -2.83
N SER A 239 2.06 -16.78 -2.89
CA SER A 239 1.77 -15.73 -1.90
C SER A 239 0.86 -16.18 -0.75
N ALA A 240 0.66 -17.49 -0.59
CA ALA A 240 -0.18 -18.08 0.46
C ALA A 240 0.22 -17.67 1.89
N ILE A 241 1.52 -17.47 2.14
CA ILE A 241 2.07 -16.95 3.41
C ILE A 241 1.44 -15.61 3.85
N GLN A 242 1.02 -14.78 2.89
CA GLN A 242 0.31 -13.53 3.16
C GLN A 242 -1.21 -13.73 3.07
N LEU A 243 -1.70 -14.41 2.03
CA LEU A 243 -3.13 -14.48 1.73
C LEU A 243 -3.95 -15.19 2.79
N ILE A 244 -3.45 -16.29 3.35
CA ILE A 244 -4.21 -17.08 4.33
C ILE A 244 -4.40 -16.28 5.63
N PRO A 245 -3.35 -15.73 6.27
CA PRO A 245 -3.53 -14.88 7.44
C PRO A 245 -4.36 -13.61 7.17
N SER A 246 -4.17 -12.98 6.02
CA SER A 246 -4.98 -11.81 5.63
C SER A 246 -6.47 -12.16 5.53
N TYR A 247 -6.80 -13.34 4.99
CA TYR A 247 -8.18 -13.80 4.94
C TYR A 247 -8.75 -14.04 6.34
N GLU A 248 -8.03 -14.75 7.22
CA GLU A 248 -8.43 -14.95 8.62
C GLU A 248 -8.71 -13.61 9.32
N PHE A 249 -7.78 -12.65 9.21
CA PHE A 249 -7.93 -11.32 9.81
C PHE A 249 -9.12 -10.55 9.23
N SER A 250 -9.35 -10.61 7.91
CA SER A 250 -10.44 -9.88 7.25
C SER A 250 -11.82 -10.23 7.79
N THR A 251 -12.01 -11.45 8.31
CA THR A 251 -13.27 -11.89 8.93
C THR A 251 -13.52 -11.26 10.30
N MET A 252 -12.45 -10.80 10.98
CA MET A 252 -12.49 -10.18 12.31
C MET A 252 -12.31 -8.66 12.30
N ALA A 253 -11.94 -8.09 11.15
CA ALA A 253 -11.68 -6.66 10.98
C ALA A 253 -12.96 -5.82 10.82
N ASN A 254 -12.84 -4.51 11.02
CA ASN A 254 -13.89 -3.52 10.75
C ASN A 254 -14.37 -3.44 9.29
N ARG A 255 -13.64 -4.05 8.36
CA ARG A 255 -13.98 -4.13 6.94
C ARG A 255 -14.36 -5.55 6.51
N SER A 256 -15.02 -6.31 7.39
CA SER A 256 -15.52 -7.66 7.12
C SER A 256 -16.75 -7.60 6.20
N GLY A 257 -16.56 -7.84 4.90
CA GLY A 257 -17.64 -8.02 3.93
C GLY A 257 -17.74 -6.92 2.86
N PRO A 258 -18.69 -7.06 1.92
CA PRO A 258 -18.88 -6.12 0.83
C PRO A 258 -19.34 -4.75 1.33
N LEU A 259 -18.85 -3.69 0.71
CA LEU A 259 -19.21 -2.32 1.06
C LEU A 259 -20.53 -1.95 0.37
N PRO A 260 -21.54 -1.43 1.09
CA PRO A 260 -22.76 -0.94 0.48
C PRO A 260 -22.50 0.01 -0.70
N TYR A 261 -23.23 -0.17 -1.80
CA TYR A 261 -23.00 0.60 -3.02
C TYR A 261 -23.02 2.11 -2.78
N TRP A 262 -23.92 2.61 -1.92
CA TRP A 262 -24.01 4.04 -1.62
C TRP A 262 -22.73 4.60 -0.96
N ILE A 263 -21.97 3.80 -0.19
CA ILE A 263 -20.66 4.22 0.34
C ILE A 263 -19.65 4.35 -0.81
N VAL A 264 -19.66 3.39 -1.74
CA VAL A 264 -18.80 3.40 -2.94
C VAL A 264 -19.18 4.54 -3.90
N ALA A 265 -20.48 4.84 -3.99
CA ALA A 265 -21.09 5.81 -4.88
C ALA A 265 -20.94 7.26 -4.38
N LEU A 266 -21.37 7.54 -3.15
CA LEU A 266 -21.51 8.91 -2.64
C LEU A 266 -20.28 9.39 -1.86
N ILE A 267 -19.48 8.49 -1.29
CA ILE A 267 -18.44 8.84 -0.31
C ILE A 267 -17.03 8.44 -0.80
N SER A 268 -16.92 7.53 -1.77
CA SER A 268 -15.63 6.91 -2.13
C SER A 268 -15.10 7.32 -3.50
N GLY A 269 -13.89 7.90 -3.51
CA GLY A 269 -13.04 8.29 -4.65
C GLY A 269 -13.47 7.83 -6.05
N GLN A 270 -14.43 8.53 -6.65
CA GLN A 270 -14.71 8.43 -8.08
C GLN A 270 -13.92 9.48 -8.85
N LEU A 271 -13.62 9.21 -10.13
CA LEU A 271 -13.07 10.25 -11.00
C LEU A 271 -14.19 11.18 -11.47
N HIS A 272 -14.30 12.36 -10.85
CA HIS A 272 -15.26 13.36 -11.32
C HIS A 272 -14.92 13.79 -12.76
N PRO A 273 -15.90 13.94 -13.69
CA PRO A 273 -15.65 14.29 -15.10
C PRO A 273 -14.82 15.55 -15.30
N ALA A 274 -14.89 16.51 -14.37
CA ALA A 274 -14.05 17.71 -14.39
C ALA A 274 -12.55 17.39 -14.41
N HIS A 275 -12.11 16.25 -13.85
CA HIS A 275 -10.72 15.81 -13.88
C HIS A 275 -10.24 15.35 -15.27
N LEU A 276 -11.12 15.21 -16.26
CA LEU A 276 -10.72 14.96 -17.65
C LEU A 276 -9.85 16.08 -18.23
N VAL A 277 -9.99 17.31 -17.71
CA VAL A 277 -9.14 18.45 -18.07
C VAL A 277 -7.65 18.16 -17.81
N THR A 278 -7.34 17.29 -16.84
CA THR A 278 -5.96 16.94 -16.47
C THR A 278 -5.23 16.08 -17.50
N LEU A 279 -5.92 15.59 -18.55
CA LEU A 279 -5.24 15.05 -19.73
C LEU A 279 -4.43 16.12 -20.47
N PHE A 280 -4.88 17.37 -20.41
CA PHE A 280 -4.27 18.52 -21.09
C PHE A 280 -3.52 19.40 -20.10
N LEU A 281 -4.12 19.67 -18.94
CA LEU A 281 -3.64 20.61 -17.93
C LEU A 281 -3.46 19.86 -16.59
N PRO A 282 -2.35 19.15 -16.39
CA PRO A 282 -2.17 18.24 -15.26
C PRO A 282 -2.26 18.91 -13.88
N ASP A 283 -1.88 20.19 -13.74
CA ASP A 283 -1.96 20.96 -12.50
C ASP A 283 -3.19 21.88 -12.44
N TYR A 284 -4.23 21.64 -13.25
CA TYR A 284 -5.44 22.48 -13.29
C TYR A 284 -6.05 22.69 -11.90
N PHE A 285 -6.08 21.65 -11.07
CA PHE A 285 -6.61 21.70 -9.71
C PHE A 285 -5.56 22.04 -8.64
N GLY A 286 -4.34 22.43 -9.01
CA GLY A 286 -3.25 22.67 -8.06
C GLY A 286 -2.73 21.39 -7.37
N THR A 287 -2.78 20.26 -8.08
CA THR A 287 -2.32 18.94 -7.60
C THR A 287 -0.80 18.81 -7.53
N VAL A 288 -0.05 19.67 -8.21
CA VAL A 288 1.41 19.67 -8.34
C VAL A 288 2.05 20.91 -7.67
N LYS A 289 1.45 22.10 -7.76
CA LYS A 289 2.03 23.32 -7.14
C LYS A 289 1.15 24.05 -6.13
N GLY A 290 -0.03 23.51 -5.85
CA GLY A 290 -0.95 24.02 -4.83
C GLY A 290 -1.49 25.44 -5.08
N PRO A 291 -2.47 25.91 -4.27
CA PRO A 291 -3.28 25.10 -3.37
C PRO A 291 -4.19 24.15 -4.16
N TYR A 292 -4.42 22.95 -3.62
CA TYR A 292 -5.33 22.00 -4.25
C TYR A 292 -6.78 22.47 -4.10
N VAL A 293 -7.54 22.48 -5.19
CA VAL A 293 -8.96 22.91 -5.25
C VAL A 293 -9.85 21.89 -5.98
N GLY A 294 -9.39 20.65 -6.12
CA GLY A 294 -10.14 19.61 -6.79
C GLY A 294 -11.34 19.11 -5.98
N LEU A 295 -12.29 18.49 -6.68
CA LEU A 295 -13.53 17.94 -6.11
C LEU A 295 -13.34 16.55 -5.47
N THR A 296 -12.15 15.97 -5.62
CA THR A 296 -11.80 14.62 -5.17
C THR A 296 -10.52 14.66 -4.33
N ASP A 297 -10.08 13.53 -3.79
CA ASP A 297 -8.77 13.44 -3.12
C ASP A 297 -7.61 13.85 -4.07
N ILE A 298 -6.59 14.53 -3.56
CA ILE A 298 -5.42 14.96 -4.34
C ILE A 298 -4.72 13.78 -5.04
N ALA A 299 -4.72 12.60 -4.43
CA ALA A 299 -4.16 11.37 -5.00
C ALA A 299 -4.96 10.88 -6.22
N HIS A 300 -6.21 11.31 -6.39
CA HIS A 300 -7.13 10.82 -7.42
C HIS A 300 -7.30 11.79 -8.60
N SER A 301 -6.67 12.97 -8.54
CA SER A 301 -7.06 14.11 -9.37
C SER A 301 -6.53 14.13 -10.81
N SER A 302 -5.44 13.42 -11.12
CA SER A 302 -4.79 13.49 -12.44
C SER A 302 -5.03 12.24 -13.27
N ILE A 303 -5.21 12.37 -14.59
CA ILE A 303 -5.14 11.23 -15.53
C ILE A 303 -4.11 11.47 -16.63
N TYR A 304 -3.14 12.34 -16.35
CA TYR A 304 -2.16 12.79 -17.32
C TYR A 304 -1.31 11.66 -17.92
N CYS A 305 -1.25 11.61 -19.25
CA CYS A 305 -0.47 10.62 -20.02
C CYS A 305 0.60 11.27 -20.91
N GLY A 306 0.86 12.58 -20.74
CA GLY A 306 1.85 13.34 -21.51
C GLY A 306 1.26 14.02 -22.77
N VAL A 307 1.81 15.18 -23.13
CA VAL A 307 1.53 15.91 -24.37
C VAL A 307 1.75 15.02 -25.58
N ILE A 308 2.79 14.18 -25.53
CA ILE A 308 3.13 13.27 -26.63
C ILE A 308 2.01 12.26 -26.90
N PHE A 309 1.30 11.76 -25.88
CA PHE A 309 0.16 10.86 -26.08
C PHE A 309 -0.94 11.54 -26.89
N LEU A 310 -1.30 12.77 -26.53
CA LEU A 310 -2.31 13.54 -27.28
C LEU A 310 -1.82 13.87 -28.69
N GLY A 311 -0.58 14.30 -28.86
CA GLY A 311 -0.01 14.62 -30.18
C GLY A 311 -0.03 13.46 -31.17
N VAL A 312 0.07 12.22 -30.68
CA VAL A 312 0.21 11.03 -31.53
C VAL A 312 -1.09 10.26 -31.78
N LEU A 313 -2.22 10.63 -31.14
CA LEU A 313 -3.48 9.88 -31.24
C LEU A 313 -3.92 9.55 -32.68
N PRO A 314 -3.86 10.48 -33.67
CA PRO A 314 -4.29 10.19 -35.03
C PRO A 314 -3.51 9.05 -35.70
N TYR A 315 -2.24 8.88 -35.34
CA TYR A 315 -1.34 7.86 -35.92
C TYR A 315 -1.62 6.45 -35.39
N THR A 316 -2.45 6.32 -34.34
CA THR A 316 -2.89 5.00 -33.89
C THR A 316 -3.85 4.33 -34.90
N PHE A 317 -4.64 5.11 -35.64
CA PHE A 317 -5.72 4.59 -36.50
C PHE A 317 -5.27 4.18 -37.91
N GLU A 318 -4.01 4.40 -38.27
CA GLU A 318 -3.51 4.13 -39.63
C GLU A 318 -3.59 2.65 -40.03
N LYS A 319 -3.41 1.76 -39.07
CA LYS A 319 -3.52 0.31 -39.29
C LYS A 319 -4.69 -0.21 -38.49
N ARG A 320 -5.67 -0.79 -39.18
CA ARG A 320 -6.80 -1.51 -38.56
C ARG A 320 -6.35 -2.84 -37.96
N ARG A 321 -5.43 -2.76 -37.00
CA ARG A 321 -4.99 -3.88 -36.18
C ARG A 321 -6.00 -4.09 -35.07
N LYS A 322 -6.49 -5.32 -34.94
CA LYS A 322 -7.45 -5.69 -33.88
C LYS A 322 -6.90 -5.36 -32.49
N GLU A 323 -5.58 -5.44 -32.31
CA GLU A 323 -4.91 -5.10 -31.06
C GLU A 323 -5.01 -3.62 -30.71
N ILE A 324 -4.93 -2.73 -31.70
CA ILE A 324 -5.06 -1.29 -31.47
C ILE A 324 -6.49 -0.96 -31.06
N ILE A 325 -7.48 -1.58 -31.72
CA ILE A 325 -8.90 -1.43 -31.37
C ILE A 325 -9.13 -1.93 -29.93
N PHE A 326 -8.57 -3.09 -29.57
CA PHE A 326 -8.64 -3.62 -28.21
C PHE A 326 -8.03 -2.66 -27.19
N PHE A 327 -6.84 -2.11 -27.43
CA PHE A 327 -6.21 -1.16 -26.51
C PHE A 327 -7.03 0.13 -26.36
N TRP A 328 -7.59 0.66 -27.44
CA TRP A 328 -8.50 1.80 -27.37
C TRP A 328 -9.77 1.49 -26.57
N PHE A 329 -10.41 0.36 -26.86
CA PHE A 329 -11.58 -0.09 -26.11
C PHE A 329 -11.28 -0.21 -24.62
N MET A 330 -10.16 -0.82 -24.26
CA MET A 330 -9.77 -0.99 -22.86
C MET A 330 -9.38 0.34 -22.18
N SER A 331 -8.70 1.26 -22.88
CA SER A 331 -8.44 2.62 -22.36
C SER A 331 -9.75 3.34 -22.00
N ILE A 332 -10.73 3.29 -22.89
CA ILE A 332 -12.04 3.92 -22.68
C ILE A 332 -12.78 3.19 -21.55
N LEU A 333 -12.87 1.86 -21.59
CA LEU A 333 -13.55 1.07 -20.57
C LEU A 333 -13.00 1.36 -19.17
N THR A 334 -11.68 1.35 -19.00
CA THR A 334 -11.05 1.62 -17.69
C THR A 334 -11.27 3.05 -17.20
N LEU A 335 -11.31 4.04 -18.11
CA LEU A 335 -11.69 5.41 -17.76
C LEU A 335 -13.15 5.50 -17.26
N PHE A 336 -14.09 4.87 -17.97
CA PHE A 336 -15.50 4.87 -17.55
C PHE A 336 -15.72 4.11 -16.24
N ILE A 337 -14.98 3.01 -16.00
CA ILE A 337 -14.98 2.33 -14.69
C ILE A 337 -14.44 3.28 -13.62
N ALA A 338 -13.35 4.01 -13.89
CA ALA A 338 -12.75 4.96 -12.95
C ALA A 338 -13.70 6.12 -12.57
N MET A 339 -14.59 6.52 -13.49
CA MET A 339 -15.61 7.54 -13.27
C MET A 339 -16.78 7.10 -12.38
N GLY A 340 -16.85 5.83 -11.95
CA GLY A 340 -17.88 5.38 -11.01
C GLY A 340 -19.31 5.57 -11.55
N ASP A 341 -20.16 6.25 -10.79
CA ASP A 341 -21.53 6.58 -11.21
C ASP A 341 -21.58 7.51 -12.42
N PHE A 342 -20.61 8.42 -12.57
CA PHE A 342 -20.54 9.27 -13.76
C PHE A 342 -20.27 8.47 -15.04
N GLY A 343 -19.64 7.31 -14.91
CA GLY A 343 -19.35 6.41 -16.03
C GLY A 343 -20.47 5.40 -16.34
N ILE A 344 -21.50 5.28 -15.48
CA ILE A 344 -22.66 4.36 -15.58
C ILE A 344 -22.30 2.86 -15.50
N ILE A 345 -21.19 2.45 -16.09
CA ILE A 345 -20.73 1.07 -16.27
C ILE A 345 -20.26 0.45 -14.95
N PHE A 346 -19.73 1.25 -14.00
CA PHE A 346 -19.20 0.73 -12.74
C PHE A 346 -20.24 -0.07 -11.94
N ARG A 347 -21.52 0.30 -12.00
CA ARG A 347 -22.64 -0.44 -11.35
C ARG A 347 -22.71 -1.89 -11.80
N PHE A 348 -22.50 -2.15 -13.09
CA PHE A 348 -22.49 -3.50 -13.64
C PHE A 348 -21.31 -4.30 -13.06
N PHE A 349 -20.13 -3.71 -13.03
CA PHE A 349 -18.94 -4.36 -12.50
C PHE A 349 -19.06 -4.64 -11.00
N TYR A 350 -19.53 -3.66 -10.22
CA TYR A 350 -19.79 -3.81 -8.80
C TYR A 350 -20.77 -4.96 -8.50
N LYS A 351 -21.84 -5.12 -9.30
CA LYS A 351 -22.88 -6.12 -9.06
C LYS A 351 -22.51 -7.52 -9.53
N TYR A 352 -21.84 -7.65 -10.69
CA TYR A 352 -21.70 -8.95 -11.36
C TYR A 352 -20.27 -9.48 -11.41
N LEU A 353 -19.24 -8.65 -11.30
CA LEU A 353 -17.85 -9.12 -11.38
C LEU A 353 -17.30 -9.43 -9.98
N PRO A 354 -16.78 -10.65 -9.73
CA PRO A 354 -16.23 -11.03 -8.44
C PRO A 354 -15.16 -10.06 -7.93
N GLY A 355 -15.27 -9.71 -6.64
CA GLY A 355 -14.31 -8.88 -5.91
C GLY A 355 -14.51 -7.36 -6.03
N PHE A 356 -15.29 -6.85 -7.00
CA PHE A 356 -15.49 -5.40 -7.13
C PHE A 356 -16.27 -4.79 -5.95
N ASN A 357 -17.18 -5.55 -5.35
CA ASN A 357 -17.96 -5.11 -4.19
C ASN A 357 -17.16 -5.09 -2.87
N LEU A 358 -15.92 -5.57 -2.87
CA LEU A 358 -15.03 -5.57 -1.70
C LEU A 358 -14.24 -4.27 -1.56
N PHE A 359 -14.15 -3.47 -2.62
CA PHE A 359 -13.26 -2.30 -2.65
C PHE A 359 -14.01 -1.01 -2.93
N ARG A 360 -13.48 0.07 -2.34
CA ARG A 360 -13.94 1.46 -2.53
C ARG A 360 -13.06 2.18 -3.56
N SER A 361 -13.47 3.34 -4.03
CA SER A 361 -12.66 4.19 -4.93
C SER A 361 -12.45 3.61 -6.34
N PRO A 362 -13.50 3.63 -7.20
CA PRO A 362 -13.37 3.21 -8.59
C PRO A 362 -12.27 3.95 -9.35
N VAL A 363 -11.94 5.18 -8.98
CA VAL A 363 -10.90 6.03 -9.62
C VAL A 363 -9.56 5.32 -9.80
N GLN A 364 -9.25 4.34 -8.95
CA GLN A 364 -8.02 3.56 -9.02
C GLN A 364 -7.86 2.83 -10.37
N TYR A 365 -8.95 2.56 -11.10
CA TYR A 365 -8.89 1.99 -12.45
C TYR A 365 -8.19 2.88 -13.50
N ARG A 366 -7.94 4.16 -13.19
CA ARG A 366 -7.23 5.08 -14.10
C ARG A 366 -5.79 4.64 -14.41
N PHE A 367 -5.17 3.77 -13.62
CA PHE A 367 -3.88 3.18 -14.02
C PHE A 367 -4.02 2.32 -15.28
N GLY A 368 -5.18 1.70 -15.52
CA GLY A 368 -5.46 0.94 -16.72
C GLY A 368 -5.41 1.84 -17.96
N LEU A 369 -6.02 3.03 -17.88
CA LEU A 369 -5.90 4.06 -18.91
C LEU A 369 -4.43 4.40 -19.17
N ALA A 370 -3.64 4.67 -18.12
CA ALA A 370 -2.22 4.98 -18.27
C ALA A 370 -1.43 3.84 -18.94
N PHE A 371 -1.70 2.58 -18.59
CA PHE A 371 -1.07 1.41 -19.19
C PHE A 371 -1.38 1.30 -20.70
N PHE A 372 -2.64 1.37 -21.09
CA PHE A 372 -3.02 1.26 -22.50
C PHE A 372 -2.63 2.49 -23.32
N ALA A 373 -2.72 3.69 -22.74
CA ALA A 373 -2.24 4.93 -23.34
C ALA A 373 -0.74 4.83 -23.66
N ALA A 374 0.07 4.30 -22.74
CA ALA A 374 1.50 4.10 -22.97
C ALA A 374 1.81 3.19 -24.19
N ILE A 375 1.08 2.07 -24.34
CA ILE A 375 1.24 1.19 -25.52
C ILE A 375 0.81 1.91 -26.79
N LEU A 376 -0.34 2.59 -26.78
CA LEU A 376 -0.88 3.32 -27.93
C LEU A 376 0.09 4.42 -28.38
N THR A 377 0.67 5.17 -27.44
CA THR A 377 1.71 6.18 -27.74
C THR A 377 2.89 5.53 -28.46
N GLY A 378 3.41 4.42 -27.93
CA GLY A 378 4.54 3.74 -28.56
C GLY A 378 4.24 3.21 -29.96
N ILE A 379 3.03 2.67 -30.19
CA ILE A 379 2.57 2.20 -31.51
C ILE A 379 2.48 3.38 -32.49
N ALA A 380 1.94 4.50 -32.04
CA ALA A 380 1.81 5.70 -32.86
C ALA A 380 3.18 6.25 -33.28
N ILE A 381 4.15 6.30 -32.36
CA ILE A 381 5.54 6.65 -32.69
C ILE A 381 6.16 5.66 -33.69
N ASP A 382 5.89 4.35 -33.53
CA ASP A 382 6.35 3.33 -34.48
C ASP A 382 5.81 3.57 -35.89
N ASN A 383 4.54 3.98 -36.00
CA ASN A 383 3.89 4.31 -37.26
C ASN A 383 4.50 5.58 -37.90
N ILE A 384 4.72 6.64 -37.12
CA ILE A 384 5.37 7.90 -37.57
C ILE A 384 6.78 7.62 -38.11
N ILE A 385 7.58 6.83 -37.39
CA ILE A 385 8.96 6.47 -37.79
C ILE A 385 8.95 5.59 -39.03
N SER A 386 8.02 4.64 -39.11
CA SER A 386 7.89 3.74 -40.27
C SER A 386 7.25 4.39 -41.49
N LYS A 387 7.02 5.72 -41.47
CA LYS A 387 6.46 6.53 -42.57
C LYS A 387 5.13 6.01 -43.11
N ASN A 388 4.30 5.43 -42.24
CA ASN A 388 2.89 5.34 -42.53
C ASN A 388 2.30 6.75 -42.24
N ILE A 389 1.56 7.31 -43.20
CA ILE A 389 1.18 8.72 -43.18
C ILE A 389 -0.35 8.83 -43.02
N VAL A 390 -0.80 9.37 -41.89
CA VAL A 390 -2.12 9.98 -41.72
C VAL A 390 -2.30 10.98 -42.85
N LYS A 391 -3.48 11.02 -43.51
CA LYS A 391 -3.79 12.08 -44.47
C LYS A 391 -3.45 13.42 -43.82
N ARG A 392 -2.38 14.09 -44.26
CA ARG A 392 -1.74 15.23 -43.57
C ARG A 392 -2.72 16.30 -43.06
N ARG A 393 -3.78 16.56 -43.84
CA ARG A 393 -4.88 17.46 -43.46
C ARG A 393 -5.59 17.05 -42.15
N ILE A 394 -5.87 15.75 -41.94
CA ILE A 394 -6.52 15.23 -40.73
C ILE A 394 -5.66 15.49 -39.50
N HIS A 395 -4.34 15.33 -39.62
CA HIS A 395 -3.42 15.59 -38.51
C HIS A 395 -3.40 17.07 -38.11
N TYR A 396 -3.24 18.00 -39.06
CA TYR A 396 -3.25 19.43 -38.75
C TYR A 396 -4.60 19.92 -38.25
N VAL A 397 -5.72 19.38 -38.78
CA VAL A 397 -7.06 19.66 -38.25
C VAL A 397 -7.18 19.16 -36.81
N TYR A 398 -6.73 17.93 -36.53
CA TYR A 398 -6.72 17.39 -35.16
C TYR A 398 -5.90 18.26 -34.22
N GLN A 399 -4.71 18.70 -34.63
CA GLN A 399 -3.86 19.59 -33.84
C GLN A 399 -4.54 20.94 -33.59
N GLY A 400 -5.20 21.50 -34.60
CA GLY A 400 -5.99 22.72 -34.46
C GLY A 400 -7.15 22.55 -33.46
N VAL A 401 -7.84 21.39 -33.48
CA VAL A 401 -8.90 21.07 -32.52
C VAL A 401 -8.36 20.93 -31.10
N VAL A 402 -7.24 20.22 -30.90
CA VAL A 402 -6.59 20.10 -29.59
C VAL A 402 -6.19 21.47 -29.06
N PHE A 403 -5.61 22.32 -29.91
CA PHE A 403 -5.24 23.68 -29.54
C PHE A 403 -6.46 24.54 -29.16
N LEU A 404 -7.54 24.46 -29.94
CA LEU A 404 -8.80 25.15 -29.65
C LEU A 404 -9.40 24.69 -28.32
N LEU A 405 -9.38 23.39 -28.02
CA LEU A 405 -9.87 22.85 -26.76
C LEU A 405 -9.09 23.42 -25.57
N ILE A 406 -7.77 23.57 -25.69
CA ILE A 406 -6.95 24.19 -24.64
C ILE A 406 -7.31 25.66 -24.47
N MET A 407 -7.49 26.41 -25.56
CA MET A 407 -7.95 27.80 -25.48
C MET A 407 -9.31 27.90 -24.78
N VAL A 408 -10.26 27.02 -25.11
CA VAL A 408 -11.57 26.96 -24.44
C VAL A 408 -11.41 26.64 -22.95
N MET A 409 -10.54 25.72 -22.58
CA MET A 409 -10.27 25.38 -21.17
C MET A 409 -9.64 26.55 -20.41
N VAL A 410 -8.73 27.30 -21.03
CA VAL A 410 -8.14 28.51 -20.43
C VAL A 410 -9.19 29.60 -20.27
N ILE A 411 -10.00 29.86 -21.30
CA ILE A 411 -11.10 30.84 -21.23
C ILE A 411 -12.09 30.46 -20.12
N PHE A 412 -12.47 29.18 -20.05
CA PHE A 412 -13.33 28.67 -18.99
C PHE A 412 -12.71 28.91 -17.61
N ALA A 413 -11.43 28.62 -17.44
CA ALA A 413 -10.71 28.86 -16.17
C ALA A 413 -10.70 30.34 -15.76
N ILE A 414 -10.59 31.28 -16.71
CA ILE A 414 -10.65 32.73 -16.46
C ILE A 414 -12.03 33.16 -15.98
N VAL A 415 -13.09 32.59 -16.56
CA VAL A 415 -14.48 32.95 -16.25
C VAL A 415 -14.95 32.27 -14.96
N THR A 416 -14.36 31.14 -14.57
CA THR A 416 -14.63 30.51 -13.28
C THR A 416 -13.91 31.26 -12.14
N PRO A 417 -14.54 31.45 -10.97
CA PRO A 417 -13.95 32.12 -9.82
C PRO A 417 -12.91 31.22 -9.11
N LEU A 418 -11.78 30.96 -9.77
CA LEU A 418 -10.66 30.20 -9.21
C LEU A 418 -9.78 31.10 -8.34
N LYS A 419 -9.11 30.51 -7.35
CA LYS A 419 -8.06 31.19 -6.58
C LYS A 419 -6.95 31.64 -7.53
N GLU A 420 -6.42 32.85 -7.33
CA GLU A 420 -5.40 33.46 -8.20
C GLU A 420 -4.20 32.53 -8.48
N LYS A 421 -3.70 31.84 -7.44
CA LYS A 421 -2.59 30.89 -7.58
C LYS A 421 -2.95 29.66 -8.44
N VAL A 422 -4.20 29.19 -8.38
CA VAL A 422 -4.68 28.10 -9.23
C VAL A 422 -4.78 28.57 -10.67
N LEU A 423 -5.32 29.78 -10.89
CA LEU A 423 -5.40 30.38 -12.22
C LEU A 423 -4.00 30.55 -12.84
N SER A 424 -3.01 30.98 -12.06
CA SER A 424 -1.60 31.04 -12.49
C SER A 424 -1.06 29.65 -12.89
N ASN A 425 -1.37 28.59 -12.14
CA ASN A 425 -0.98 27.22 -12.51
C ASN A 425 -1.61 26.79 -13.83
N VAL A 426 -2.89 27.10 -14.04
CA VAL A 426 -3.62 26.81 -15.29
C VAL A 426 -2.97 27.51 -16.47
N PHE A 427 -2.69 28.82 -16.38
CA PHE A 427 -2.02 29.57 -17.44
C PHE A 427 -0.63 29.01 -17.75
N ARG A 428 0.16 28.73 -16.72
CA ARG A 428 1.49 28.14 -16.86
C ARG A 428 1.43 26.81 -17.60
N ASP A 429 0.54 25.91 -17.18
CA ASP A 429 0.39 24.58 -17.80
C ASP A 429 -0.11 24.70 -19.24
N ALA A 430 -1.03 25.62 -19.53
CA ALA A 430 -1.51 25.86 -20.89
C ALA A 430 -0.39 26.39 -21.81
N ILE A 431 0.47 27.28 -21.31
CA ILE A 431 1.64 27.78 -22.05
C ILE A 431 2.62 26.64 -22.29
N ILE A 432 3.00 25.89 -21.25
CA ILE A 432 3.95 24.77 -21.37
C ILE A 432 3.41 23.73 -22.36
N PHE A 433 2.15 23.33 -22.21
CA PHE A 433 1.51 22.38 -23.11
C PHE A 433 1.54 22.92 -24.54
N SER A 434 1.11 24.17 -24.76
CA SER A 434 1.06 24.78 -26.08
C SER A 434 2.43 24.81 -26.74
N VAL A 435 3.47 25.21 -26.00
CA VAL A 435 4.85 25.23 -26.49
C VAL A 435 5.33 23.83 -26.86
N LEU A 436 5.17 22.86 -25.96
CA LEU A 436 5.60 21.48 -26.21
C LEU A 436 4.82 20.83 -27.38
N PHE A 437 3.52 21.12 -27.49
CA PHE A 437 2.67 20.62 -28.57
C PHE A 437 3.01 21.26 -29.92
N LEU A 438 3.31 22.56 -29.94
CA LEU A 438 3.80 23.26 -31.14
C LEU A 438 5.19 22.76 -31.55
N MET A 439 6.09 22.53 -30.59
CA MET A 439 7.40 21.91 -30.84
C MET A 439 7.24 20.52 -31.45
N PHE A 440 6.37 19.68 -30.88
CA PHE A 440 6.05 18.37 -31.43
C PHE A 440 5.51 18.47 -32.87
N THR A 441 4.55 19.36 -33.11
CA THR A 441 4.00 19.65 -34.45
C THR A 441 5.11 20.06 -35.43
N PHE A 442 6.01 20.96 -35.01
CA PHE A 442 7.12 21.43 -35.82
C PHE A 442 8.13 20.33 -36.14
N ILE A 443 8.45 19.47 -35.16
CA ILE A 443 9.32 18.30 -35.35
C ILE A 443 8.70 17.35 -36.39
N LEU A 444 7.40 17.07 -36.29
CA LEU A 444 6.70 16.25 -37.28
C LEU A 444 6.72 16.89 -38.67
N LEU A 445 6.45 18.19 -38.78
CA LEU A 445 6.55 18.95 -40.04
C LEU A 445 7.94 18.84 -40.67
N MET A 446 9.01 18.98 -39.87
CA MET A 446 10.38 18.84 -40.35
C MET A 446 10.72 17.41 -40.77
N TRP A 447 10.21 16.41 -40.05
CA TRP A 447 10.34 15.00 -40.43
C TRP A 447 9.61 14.70 -41.75
N GLU A 448 8.39 15.21 -41.91
CA GLU A 448 7.60 15.09 -43.15
C GLU A 448 8.31 15.72 -44.35
N LYS A 449 8.93 16.89 -44.15
CA LYS A 449 9.75 17.57 -45.15
C LYS A 449 11.12 16.91 -45.37
N LYS A 450 11.39 15.77 -44.74
CA LYS A 450 12.67 15.03 -44.79
C LYS A 450 13.88 15.88 -44.38
N LYS A 451 13.67 16.90 -43.55
CA LYS A 451 14.72 17.81 -43.05
C LYS A 451 15.37 17.32 -41.76
N LEU A 452 14.81 16.30 -41.12
CA LEU A 452 15.35 15.70 -39.90
C LEU A 452 15.86 14.27 -40.16
N PRO A 453 17.09 13.92 -39.76
CA PRO A 453 17.54 12.54 -39.76
C PRO A 453 16.82 11.74 -38.66
N LEU A 454 16.66 10.44 -38.88
CA LEU A 454 15.88 9.56 -37.99
C LEU A 454 16.39 9.57 -36.54
N THR A 455 17.71 9.54 -36.34
CA THR A 455 18.30 9.56 -35.00
C THR A 455 17.95 10.82 -34.23
N ILE A 456 17.97 11.98 -34.90
CA ILE A 456 17.60 13.26 -34.26
C ILE A 456 16.10 13.25 -33.94
N LEU A 457 15.23 12.81 -34.86
CA LEU A 457 13.80 12.67 -34.57
C LEU A 457 13.55 11.83 -33.30
N GLN A 458 14.16 10.65 -33.23
CA GLN A 458 13.99 9.74 -32.09
C GLN A 458 14.45 10.38 -30.78
N LEU A 459 15.61 11.05 -30.79
CA LEU A 459 16.15 11.72 -29.62
C LEU A 459 15.27 12.91 -29.20
N THR A 460 14.83 13.74 -30.14
CA THR A 460 13.99 14.92 -29.83
C THR A 460 12.62 14.50 -29.31
N LEU A 461 11.99 13.46 -29.86
CA LEU A 461 10.71 12.94 -29.35
C LEU A 461 10.86 12.38 -27.93
N PHE A 462 11.95 11.67 -27.66
CA PHE A 462 12.26 11.16 -26.33
C PHE A 462 12.48 12.31 -25.33
N LEU A 463 13.30 13.29 -25.68
CA LEU A 463 13.57 14.47 -24.85
C LEU A 463 12.31 15.29 -24.60
N LEU A 464 11.48 15.49 -25.62
CA LEU A 464 10.21 16.21 -25.47
C LEU A 464 9.28 15.49 -24.49
N ALA A 465 9.12 14.17 -24.62
CA ALA A 465 8.34 13.38 -23.67
C ALA A 465 8.93 13.42 -22.25
N PHE A 466 10.24 13.33 -22.11
CA PHE A 466 10.89 13.38 -20.80
C PHE A 466 10.76 14.75 -20.13
N ILE A 467 11.00 15.84 -20.88
CA ILE A 467 10.89 17.22 -20.38
C ILE A 467 9.47 17.51 -19.92
N ASP A 468 8.47 17.09 -20.70
CA ASP A 468 7.06 17.18 -20.35
C ASP A 468 6.76 16.55 -18.97
N PHE A 469 7.07 15.26 -18.82
CA PHE A 469 6.87 14.57 -17.55
C PHE A 469 7.72 15.17 -16.41
N TYR A 470 8.95 15.60 -16.68
CA TYR A 470 9.80 16.22 -15.68
C TYR A 470 9.20 17.52 -15.13
N ILE A 471 8.70 18.40 -16.01
CA ILE A 471 8.12 19.69 -15.62
C ILE A 471 6.88 19.51 -14.73
N HIS A 472 6.00 18.56 -15.08
CA HIS A 472 4.74 18.36 -14.35
C HIS A 472 4.87 17.39 -13.17
N GLY A 473 5.70 16.36 -13.30
CA GLY A 473 5.75 15.26 -12.35
C GLY A 473 6.87 15.35 -11.34
N ALA A 474 8.05 15.89 -11.72
CA ALA A 474 9.17 15.91 -10.80
C ALA A 474 8.83 16.76 -9.57
N ASP A 475 8.22 17.93 -9.75
CA ASP A 475 7.88 18.83 -8.64
C ASP A 475 6.63 18.40 -7.85
N ALA A 476 5.78 17.50 -8.36
CA ALA A 476 4.61 17.00 -7.63
C ALA A 476 5.00 16.31 -6.31
N LEU A 477 6.24 15.82 -6.24
CA LEU A 477 6.89 15.27 -5.04
C LEU A 477 7.12 16.29 -3.90
N THR A 478 6.69 17.55 -4.05
CA THR A 478 6.99 18.64 -3.10
C THR A 478 5.77 19.31 -2.48
N ILE A 479 4.56 18.84 -2.75
CA ILE A 479 3.35 19.42 -2.16
C ILE A 479 3.14 18.88 -0.77
N GLY A 480 2.93 19.82 0.14
CA GLY A 480 3.01 19.59 1.58
C GLY A 480 4.42 19.94 2.01
N SER A 481 4.63 21.22 2.34
CA SER A 481 5.67 21.52 3.32
C SER A 481 5.42 20.60 4.52
N ARG A 482 6.42 19.89 5.05
CA ARG A 482 7.13 20.45 6.22
C ARG A 482 8.41 19.74 6.68
N MET A 483 8.88 18.64 6.07
CA MET A 483 10.06 17.96 6.62
C MET A 483 11.01 17.36 5.58
N ARG A 484 12.32 17.61 5.74
CA ARG A 484 13.44 16.88 5.09
C ARG A 484 13.56 15.46 5.65
N HIS A 485 14.29 14.54 4.98
CA HIS A 485 14.39 13.15 5.45
C HIS A 485 14.91 13.11 6.89
N ASN A 486 15.93 13.91 7.17
CA ASN A 486 16.51 14.05 8.50
C ASN A 486 15.55 14.66 9.53
N GLU A 487 14.56 15.44 9.10
CA GLU A 487 13.54 15.99 10.01
C GLU A 487 12.45 14.96 10.33
N MET A 488 12.23 13.96 9.46
CA MET A 488 11.27 12.88 9.72
C MET A 488 11.77 11.89 10.77
N GLU A 489 13.08 11.72 10.85
CA GLU A 489 13.75 10.83 11.80
C GLU A 489 14.14 11.54 13.11
N LYS A 490 14.01 12.88 13.15
CA LYS A 490 14.26 13.65 14.37
C LYS A 490 13.21 13.32 15.41
N GLU A 491 13.68 13.05 16.62
CA GLU A 491 12.83 12.88 17.77
C GLU A 491 12.12 14.19 18.14
N PRO A 492 10.77 14.20 18.19
CA PRO A 492 10.00 15.35 18.64
C PRO A 492 10.31 15.72 20.10
N ALA A 493 10.28 17.02 20.42
CA ALA A 493 10.54 17.50 21.78
C ALA A 493 9.60 16.87 22.83
N VAL A 494 8.31 16.70 22.50
CA VAL A 494 7.34 16.03 23.38
C VAL A 494 7.76 14.58 23.67
N LEU A 495 8.27 13.86 22.66
CA LEU A 495 8.76 12.49 22.85
C LEU A 495 10.05 12.45 23.69
N SER A 496 10.95 13.41 23.53
CA SER A 496 12.15 13.50 24.38
C SER A 496 11.80 13.72 25.86
N SER A 497 10.82 14.60 26.13
CA SER A 497 10.28 14.82 27.48
C SER A 497 9.62 13.56 28.03
N LEU A 498 8.81 12.88 27.20
CA LEU A 498 8.17 11.62 27.58
C LEU A 498 9.17 10.53 27.94
N LYS A 499 10.24 10.36 27.15
CA LYS A 499 11.28 9.36 27.43
C LYS A 499 11.99 9.60 28.74
N SER A 500 12.25 10.86 29.07
CA SER A 500 12.82 11.22 30.38
C SER A 500 11.93 10.72 31.53
N LYS A 501 10.60 10.86 31.39
CA LYS A 501 9.60 10.39 32.37
C LYS A 501 9.41 8.87 32.37
N LEU A 502 9.59 8.21 31.24
CA LEU A 502 9.56 6.75 31.11
C LEU A 502 10.76 6.06 31.78
N GLY A 503 11.75 6.83 32.27
CA GLY A 503 13.02 6.28 32.75
C GLY A 503 13.86 5.68 31.62
N GLN A 504 13.50 5.96 30.35
CA GLN A 504 14.24 5.54 29.16
C GLN A 504 15.47 6.45 28.98
N SER A 505 16.36 6.46 29.97
CA SER A 505 17.69 7.04 29.83
C SER A 505 18.54 6.09 28.98
N MET A 506 18.46 6.28 27.67
CA MET A 506 19.54 6.05 26.69
C MET A 506 20.47 4.84 26.95
N ARG A 507 20.07 3.66 26.44
CA ARG A 507 20.97 2.92 25.54
C ARG A 507 20.42 3.02 24.12
N GLN A 508 20.83 4.07 23.43
CA GLN A 508 20.78 4.13 21.96
C GLN A 508 21.70 3.08 21.30
N GLU A 509 22.47 2.32 22.08
CA GLU A 509 23.36 1.26 21.60
C GLU A 509 23.08 -0.06 22.31
N GLY A 510 21.89 -0.61 22.06
CA GLY A 510 21.58 -2.02 22.32
C GLY A 510 20.95 -2.57 21.06
N LYS A 511 21.55 -3.59 20.45
CA LYS A 511 21.18 -4.21 19.16
C LYS A 511 19.79 -4.89 19.17
N THR A 512 18.89 -4.52 20.09
CA THR A 512 17.68 -5.26 20.39
C THR A 512 16.48 -4.33 20.62
N PRO A 513 15.33 -4.59 19.99
CA PRO A 513 14.07 -3.85 20.19
C PRO A 513 13.33 -4.23 21.48
N PHE A 514 13.99 -4.87 22.44
CA PHE A 514 13.37 -5.58 23.57
C PHE A 514 13.61 -4.87 24.89
N LEU A 515 12.67 -5.01 25.83
CA LEU A 515 12.83 -4.53 27.21
C LEU A 515 13.25 -5.72 28.09
N SER A 516 14.43 -5.61 28.70
CA SER A 516 14.93 -6.54 29.73
C SER A 516 14.41 -6.15 31.11
N SER A 517 14.52 -7.02 32.11
CA SER A 517 13.97 -6.82 33.47
C SER A 517 14.35 -5.49 34.14
N ALA A 518 15.46 -4.85 33.75
CA ALA A 518 15.88 -3.55 34.26
C ALA A 518 15.17 -2.34 33.61
N GLU A 519 14.52 -2.51 32.45
CA GLU A 519 13.85 -1.44 31.68
C GLU A 519 12.31 -1.48 31.79
N ILE A 520 11.78 -2.47 32.52
CA ILE A 520 10.36 -2.86 32.53
C ILE A 520 9.48 -1.97 33.41
N GLU A 521 10.02 -1.40 34.49
CA GLU A 521 9.20 -0.83 35.57
C GLU A 521 8.32 0.34 35.11
N ASN A 522 8.87 1.28 34.33
CA ASN A 522 8.10 2.37 33.72
C ASN A 522 7.96 2.22 32.19
N GLY A 523 8.81 1.42 31.54
CA GLY A 523 8.88 1.31 30.08
C GLY A 523 7.73 0.57 29.41
N LEU A 524 6.89 -0.14 30.18
CA LEU A 524 5.77 -0.92 29.64
C LEU A 524 4.42 -0.18 29.62
N TYR A 525 4.31 0.94 30.34
CA TYR A 525 3.08 1.73 30.36
C TYR A 525 2.80 2.39 29.02
N ARG A 526 1.51 2.51 28.70
CA ARG A 526 1.05 3.13 27.46
C ARG A 526 0.83 4.62 27.59
N VAL A 527 0.92 5.24 26.43
CA VAL A 527 0.66 6.66 26.22
C VAL A 527 -0.64 6.80 25.46
N TYR A 528 -1.47 7.71 25.94
CA TYR A 528 -2.69 8.15 25.28
C TYR A 528 -2.54 9.60 24.86
N VAL A 529 -3.08 9.96 23.69
CA VAL A 529 -3.08 11.36 23.24
C VAL A 529 -4.48 11.91 23.34
N ASP A 530 -4.65 12.90 24.21
CA ASP A 530 -5.89 13.63 24.37
C ASP A 530 -5.94 14.75 23.32
N ASP A 531 -6.95 14.69 22.44
CA ASP A 531 -7.12 15.65 21.35
C ASP A 531 -7.93 16.89 21.76
N GLY A 532 -8.34 17.00 23.03
CA GLY A 532 -8.95 18.20 23.60
C GLY A 532 -10.38 18.50 23.15
N ASP A 533 -10.97 17.65 22.31
CA ASP A 533 -12.33 17.82 21.83
C ASP A 533 -13.24 16.81 22.55
N ASN A 534 -13.98 17.27 23.57
CA ASN A 534 -14.90 16.45 24.39
C ASN A 534 -16.08 15.85 23.59
N ASN A 535 -16.11 15.98 22.26
CA ASN A 535 -17.12 15.34 21.42
C ASN A 535 -16.67 13.91 21.09
N HIS A 536 -17.16 13.00 21.94
CA HIS A 536 -17.02 11.55 21.97
C HIS A 536 -17.48 10.78 20.71
N VAL A 537 -17.27 11.31 19.49
CA VAL A 537 -17.53 10.58 18.24
C VAL A 537 -16.42 10.90 17.24
N ARG A 538 -15.28 10.24 17.37
CA ARG A 538 -14.21 10.27 16.35
C ARG A 538 -13.78 8.86 15.97
N PHE A 539 -14.58 8.23 15.11
CA PHE A 539 -14.20 7.03 14.36
C PHE A 539 -13.75 7.32 12.92
N LEU A 540 -13.64 8.60 12.55
CA LEU A 540 -13.09 8.99 11.26
C LEU A 540 -11.59 9.27 11.41
N PRO A 541 -10.76 8.85 10.45
CA PRO A 541 -9.33 9.13 10.39
C PRO A 541 -9.10 10.60 9.97
N TYR A 542 -9.79 11.53 10.63
CA TYR A 542 -9.43 12.93 10.54
C TYR A 542 -8.18 13.07 11.38
N PHE A 543 -7.03 13.15 10.69
CA PHE A 543 -5.78 13.68 11.23
C PHE A 543 -6.13 14.88 12.12
N PRO A 544 -6.01 14.80 13.45
CA PRO A 544 -6.22 15.98 14.26
C PRO A 544 -5.14 16.95 13.81
N TYR A 545 -5.57 18.09 13.26
CA TYR A 545 -4.70 19.19 12.83
C TYR A 545 -3.72 19.63 13.96
N ASP A 546 -3.96 19.20 15.20
CA ASP A 546 -3.14 19.44 16.38
C ASP A 546 -1.90 18.54 16.51
N PHE A 547 -1.81 17.37 15.85
CA PHE A 547 -0.58 16.56 15.85
C PHE A 547 0.58 17.26 15.13
N LEU A 548 0.26 17.98 14.04
CA LEU A 548 1.19 18.89 13.37
C LEU A 548 1.67 20.02 14.30
N LYS A 549 0.90 20.39 15.33
CA LYS A 549 1.28 21.38 16.35
C LYS A 549 2.13 20.77 17.47
N LEU A 550 1.91 19.49 17.82
CA LEU A 550 2.70 18.76 18.83
C LEU A 550 4.08 18.32 18.33
N GLY A 551 4.37 18.47 17.03
CA GLY A 551 5.59 17.96 16.41
C GLY A 551 5.64 16.43 16.31
N ILE A 552 4.63 15.72 16.83
CA ILE A 552 4.42 14.29 16.66
C ILE A 552 3.68 14.12 15.33
N VAL A 553 4.42 14.04 14.23
CA VAL A 553 3.80 13.86 12.92
C VAL A 553 3.42 12.38 12.78
N GLY A 554 2.13 12.07 12.72
CA GLY A 554 1.60 10.73 12.45
C GLY A 554 1.63 9.74 13.64
N PHE A 555 0.49 9.11 13.95
CA PHE A 555 0.33 8.20 15.09
C PHE A 555 1.36 7.05 15.11
N ASN A 556 1.75 6.51 13.95
CA ASN A 556 2.62 5.33 13.91
C ASN A 556 4.10 5.66 14.08
N ARG A 557 4.53 6.94 14.02
CA ARG A 557 5.96 7.30 14.16
C ARG A 557 6.52 7.05 15.55
N THR A 558 5.65 6.96 16.56
CA THR A 558 5.99 6.55 17.93
C THR A 558 6.70 5.19 17.99
N ILE A 559 6.48 4.32 17.00
CA ILE A 559 7.18 3.04 16.80
C ILE A 559 8.70 3.25 16.69
N LEU A 560 9.17 4.28 15.98
CA LEU A 560 10.59 4.59 15.80
C LEU A 560 11.29 4.83 17.15
N HIS A 561 10.50 5.22 18.16
CA HIS A 561 10.95 5.54 19.51
C HIS A 561 10.53 4.49 20.54
N LYS A 562 9.98 3.35 20.10
CA LYS A 562 9.54 2.22 20.95
C LYS A 562 8.54 2.63 22.04
N VAL A 563 7.65 3.58 21.72
CA VAL A 563 6.60 4.03 22.64
C VAL A 563 5.35 3.19 22.44
N PHE A 564 4.79 2.65 23.52
CA PHE A 564 3.53 1.91 23.48
C PHE A 564 2.35 2.87 23.48
N MET A 565 1.52 2.77 22.45
CA MET A 565 0.35 3.60 22.23
C MET A 565 -0.93 2.75 22.27
N VAL A 566 -1.98 3.37 22.78
CA VAL A 566 -3.35 2.85 22.62
C VAL A 566 -3.90 3.23 21.24
N ASP A 567 -3.42 4.33 20.67
CA ASP A 567 -3.84 4.83 19.37
C ASP A 567 -2.83 4.51 18.26
N GLY A 568 -3.27 4.69 17.01
CA GLY A 568 -2.54 4.29 15.81
C GLY A 568 -3.38 4.59 14.58
N TYR A 569 -2.77 4.53 13.40
CA TYR A 569 -3.49 4.51 12.13
C TYR A 569 -3.21 3.22 11.36
N ASN A 570 -4.27 2.49 11.04
CA ASN A 570 -4.27 1.41 10.06
C ASN A 570 -5.68 1.33 9.45
N PRO A 571 -5.81 1.19 8.12
CA PRO A 571 -7.11 1.08 7.46
C PRO A 571 -7.91 -0.17 7.86
N ILE A 572 -7.28 -1.24 8.34
CA ILE A 572 -7.91 -2.51 8.72
C ILE A 572 -7.51 -2.84 10.16
N ILE A 573 -8.46 -2.71 11.10
CA ILE A 573 -8.24 -2.95 12.54
C ILE A 573 -9.29 -3.97 13.02
N LEU A 574 -8.96 -4.75 14.05
CA LEU A 574 -9.90 -5.66 14.71
C LEU A 574 -11.17 -4.91 15.13
N LYS A 575 -12.34 -5.43 14.72
CA LYS A 575 -13.64 -4.82 15.02
C LYS A 575 -13.85 -4.64 16.53
N ARG A 576 -13.41 -5.62 17.33
CA ARG A 576 -13.45 -5.57 18.79
C ARG A 576 -12.60 -4.44 19.36
N TYR A 577 -11.40 -4.24 18.83
CA TYR A 577 -10.55 -3.15 19.30
C TYR A 577 -11.18 -1.79 18.99
N ILE A 578 -11.80 -1.65 17.83
CA ILE A 578 -12.56 -0.45 17.45
C ILE A 578 -13.70 -0.18 18.45
N LEU A 579 -14.53 -1.18 18.74
CA LEU A 579 -15.62 -1.03 19.71
C LEU A 579 -15.12 -0.75 21.14
N PHE A 580 -13.97 -1.31 21.52
CA PHE A 580 -13.32 -1.00 22.79
C PHE A 580 -12.78 0.44 22.84
N ASN A 581 -12.02 0.89 21.84
CA ASN A 581 -11.40 2.22 21.83
C ASN A 581 -12.37 3.37 21.51
N GLY A 582 -13.56 3.08 20.97
CA GLY A 582 -14.60 4.10 20.85
C GLY A 582 -15.73 3.87 21.83
N THR A 583 -16.61 2.89 21.56
CA THR A 583 -17.84 2.72 22.35
C THR A 583 -17.59 2.53 23.85
N PHE A 584 -16.63 1.68 24.25
CA PHE A 584 -16.33 1.51 25.68
C PHE A 584 -15.62 2.73 26.27
N ARG A 585 -14.61 3.27 25.58
CA ARG A 585 -13.91 4.51 25.99
C ARG A 585 -14.87 5.67 26.23
N ASP A 586 -15.83 5.87 25.33
CA ASP A 586 -16.78 6.98 25.40
C ASP A 586 -17.81 6.79 26.53
N ARG A 587 -18.09 5.54 26.93
CA ARG A 587 -18.98 5.22 28.06
C ARG A 587 -18.28 5.33 29.41
N ASP A 588 -17.06 4.81 29.53
CA ASP A 588 -16.28 4.82 30.77
C ASP A 588 -14.79 5.01 30.46
N TYR A 589 -14.40 6.28 30.31
CA TYR A 589 -13.04 6.66 29.99
C TYR A 589 -12.04 6.24 31.07
N GLN A 590 -12.44 6.28 32.35
CA GLN A 590 -11.56 5.92 33.47
C GLN A 590 -11.20 4.43 33.43
N LYS A 591 -12.21 3.55 33.33
CA LYS A 591 -11.95 2.11 33.22
C LYS A 591 -11.24 1.75 31.92
N PHE A 592 -11.52 2.45 30.83
CA PHE A 592 -10.76 2.28 29.58
C PHE A 592 -9.26 2.55 29.75
N ARG A 593 -8.88 3.66 30.39
CA ARG A 593 -7.46 3.98 30.65
C ARG A 593 -6.80 2.91 31.52
N MET A 594 -7.49 2.51 32.58
CA MET A 594 -7.03 1.48 33.51
C MET A 594 -6.79 0.17 32.77
N LEU A 595 -7.80 -0.37 32.06
CA LEU A 595 -7.68 -1.64 31.34
C LEU A 595 -6.64 -1.59 30.21
N SER A 596 -6.43 -0.43 29.59
CA SER A 596 -5.44 -0.23 28.52
C SER A 596 -4.01 -0.01 29.04
N ASN A 597 -3.80 -0.01 30.36
CA ASN A 597 -2.49 0.25 30.98
C ASN A 597 -1.93 1.64 30.61
N VAL A 598 -2.79 2.67 30.57
CA VAL A 598 -2.39 4.06 30.28
C VAL A 598 -1.88 4.74 31.54
N LYS A 599 -0.62 5.21 31.53
CA LYS A 599 -0.04 6.03 32.62
C LYS A 599 0.26 7.47 32.18
N TYR A 600 0.53 7.68 30.90
CA TYR A 600 0.95 8.96 30.36
C TYR A 600 -0.10 9.51 29.40
N ILE A 601 -0.52 10.75 29.61
CA ILE A 601 -1.45 11.45 28.71
C ILE A 601 -0.76 12.66 28.12
N ILE A 602 -0.73 12.73 26.79
CA ILE A 602 -0.27 13.91 26.06
C ILE A 602 -1.50 14.79 25.83
N LYS A 603 -1.52 15.97 26.46
CA LYS A 603 -2.60 16.95 26.32
C LYS A 603 -2.41 17.84 25.09
N PRO A 604 -3.48 18.53 24.62
CA PRO A 604 -3.34 19.57 23.62
C PRO A 604 -2.29 20.60 24.04
N GLY A 605 -1.30 20.86 23.18
CA GLY A 605 -0.17 21.74 23.49
C GLY A 605 1.10 21.04 23.99
N GLY A 606 1.09 19.72 24.21
CA GLY A 606 2.29 18.90 24.39
C GLY A 606 2.71 18.69 25.84
N ALA A 607 1.89 19.15 26.79
CA ALA A 607 2.06 18.83 28.19
C ALA A 607 1.79 17.32 28.43
N ILE A 608 2.61 16.71 29.29
CA ILE A 608 2.48 15.30 29.64
C ILE A 608 1.98 15.19 31.08
N GLU A 609 0.75 14.75 31.22
CA GLU A 609 0.14 14.35 32.49
C GLU A 609 0.58 12.93 32.83
N VAL A 610 0.97 12.71 34.08
CA VAL A 610 1.38 11.40 34.61
C VAL A 610 0.33 11.01 35.64
N LEU A 611 -0.33 9.88 35.40
CA LEU A 611 -1.36 9.35 36.29
C LEU A 611 -0.73 8.63 37.48
N SER A 612 -1.47 8.63 38.59
CA SER A 612 -1.10 7.88 39.79
C SER A 612 -1.29 6.36 39.58
N ASP A 613 -0.67 5.56 40.45
CA ASP A 613 -0.85 4.09 40.41
C ASP A 613 -2.26 3.65 40.83
N GLU A 614 -3.00 4.52 41.54
CA GLU A 614 -4.43 4.30 41.85
C GLU A 614 -5.34 4.49 40.61
N GLU A 615 -4.90 5.26 39.62
CA GLU A 615 -5.62 5.52 38.37
C GLU A 615 -5.19 4.60 37.22
N THR A 616 -4.18 3.76 37.43
CA THR A 616 -3.59 2.92 36.38
C THR A 616 -3.50 1.46 36.81
N LEU A 617 -3.91 0.51 35.96
CA LEU A 617 -3.59 -0.90 36.17
C LEU A 617 -2.24 -1.23 35.54
N PRO A 618 -1.41 -2.09 36.16
CA PRO A 618 -0.21 -2.59 35.51
C PRO A 618 -0.57 -3.43 34.27
N ARG A 619 0.38 -3.57 33.33
CA ARG A 619 0.15 -4.25 32.05
C ARG A 619 -0.31 -5.69 32.23
N SER A 620 0.11 -6.32 33.31
CA SER A 620 -0.33 -7.63 33.75
C SER A 620 -0.84 -7.55 35.19
N TYR A 621 -2.01 -8.11 35.45
CA TYR A 621 -2.58 -8.18 36.79
C TYR A 621 -3.40 -9.45 36.95
N LEU A 622 -3.57 -9.92 38.18
CA LEU A 622 -4.42 -11.06 38.49
C LEU A 622 -5.82 -10.57 38.87
N VAL A 623 -6.83 -11.40 38.69
CA VAL A 623 -8.18 -11.21 39.25
C VAL A 623 -8.66 -12.53 39.85
N THR A 624 -9.44 -12.45 40.93
CA THR A 624 -9.87 -13.63 41.70
C THR A 624 -11.33 -13.98 41.43
N ARG A 625 -12.08 -13.08 40.76
CA ARG A 625 -13.46 -13.28 40.36
C ARG A 625 -13.59 -13.17 38.85
N THR A 626 -14.42 -14.02 38.27
CA THR A 626 -14.72 -14.03 36.84
C THR A 626 -16.22 -13.97 36.63
N ARG A 627 -16.66 -13.13 35.69
CA ARG A 627 -18.04 -13.12 35.22
C ARG A 627 -18.09 -13.74 33.83
N TYR A 628 -18.92 -14.76 33.67
CA TYR A 628 -19.13 -15.39 32.37
C TYR A 628 -20.24 -14.66 31.62
N ILE A 629 -19.89 -14.07 30.47
CA ILE A 629 -20.85 -13.45 29.56
C ILE A 629 -20.62 -14.01 28.17
N ARG A 630 -21.59 -14.78 27.68
CA ARG A 630 -21.50 -15.43 26.37
C ARG A 630 -21.59 -14.44 25.21
N ASN A 631 -22.44 -13.42 25.34
CA ASN A 631 -22.70 -12.45 24.27
C ASN A 631 -21.66 -11.30 24.36
N PRO A 632 -20.75 -11.16 23.37
CA PRO A 632 -19.74 -10.10 23.40
C PRO A 632 -20.32 -8.69 23.48
N ASP A 633 -21.51 -8.47 22.93
CA ASP A 633 -22.13 -7.14 22.89
C ASP A 633 -22.52 -6.64 24.30
N LEU A 634 -22.81 -7.56 25.23
CA LEU A 634 -23.15 -7.23 26.63
C LEU A 634 -21.91 -7.00 27.51
N ILE A 635 -20.72 -7.41 27.05
CA ILE A 635 -19.49 -7.29 27.86
C ILE A 635 -19.14 -5.81 28.09
N ILE A 636 -19.34 -4.95 27.09
CA ILE A 636 -19.08 -3.52 27.25
C ILE A 636 -20.04 -2.91 28.26
N ASP A 637 -21.33 -3.28 28.25
CA ASP A 637 -22.31 -2.82 29.23
C ASP A 637 -21.89 -3.23 30.65
N GLU A 638 -21.50 -4.49 30.83
CA GLU A 638 -21.04 -5.02 32.13
C GLU A 638 -19.78 -4.31 32.63
N LEU A 639 -18.77 -4.12 31.77
CA LEU A 639 -17.54 -3.45 32.15
C LEU A 639 -17.79 -1.99 32.55
N SER A 640 -18.78 -1.34 31.93
CA SER A 640 -19.18 0.03 32.26
C SER A 640 -20.04 0.14 33.53
N ASP A 641 -20.56 -0.97 34.07
CA ASP A 641 -21.37 -0.95 35.29
C ASP A 641 -20.56 -0.42 36.50
N PRO A 642 -21.03 0.60 37.24
CA PRO A 642 -20.30 1.15 38.39
C PRO A 642 -19.95 0.12 39.48
N SER A 643 -20.72 -0.97 39.59
CA SER A 643 -20.48 -2.06 40.54
C SER A 643 -19.38 -3.04 40.09
N PHE A 644 -18.96 -2.98 38.82
CA PHE A 644 -17.93 -3.86 38.29
C PHE A 644 -16.52 -3.42 38.73
N ASP A 645 -15.92 -4.17 39.64
CA ASP A 645 -14.57 -3.93 40.16
C ASP A 645 -13.50 -4.51 39.22
N ILE A 646 -13.00 -3.69 38.30
CA ILE A 646 -11.96 -4.08 37.32
C ILE A 646 -10.61 -4.51 37.93
N ARG A 647 -10.37 -4.25 39.23
CA ARG A 647 -9.12 -4.65 39.91
C ARG A 647 -9.18 -6.11 40.40
N ASN A 648 -10.39 -6.62 40.66
CA ASN A 648 -10.59 -7.96 41.22
C ASN A 648 -11.52 -8.85 40.39
N GLU A 649 -12.18 -8.30 39.38
CA GLU A 649 -13.09 -9.00 38.50
C GLU A 649 -12.66 -8.85 37.03
N ALA A 650 -12.90 -9.89 36.23
CA ALA A 650 -12.82 -9.80 34.78
C ALA A 650 -13.95 -10.57 34.11
N VAL A 651 -14.32 -10.14 32.90
CA VAL A 651 -15.32 -10.81 32.08
C VAL A 651 -14.66 -11.78 31.11
N VAL A 652 -15.21 -12.98 31.01
CA VAL A 652 -14.78 -14.05 30.09
C VAL A 652 -15.94 -14.55 29.25
N GLU A 653 -15.65 -15.03 28.04
CA GLU A 653 -16.64 -15.48 27.05
C GLU A 653 -16.95 -16.99 27.12
N TYR A 654 -16.40 -17.69 28.10
CA TYR A 654 -16.55 -19.12 28.27
C TYR A 654 -16.84 -19.43 29.74
N PRO A 655 -17.63 -20.49 30.04
CA PRO A 655 -17.83 -20.92 31.41
C PRO A 655 -16.47 -21.22 32.06
N LEU A 656 -16.09 -20.37 33.01
CA LEU A 656 -14.84 -20.50 33.75
C LEU A 656 -15.17 -20.32 35.22
N GLU A 657 -15.07 -21.41 35.97
CA GLU A 657 -15.07 -21.39 37.42
C GLU A 657 -13.64 -21.51 37.90
N LEU A 658 -13.12 -20.45 38.52
CA LEU A 658 -11.85 -20.53 39.22
C LEU A 658 -12.02 -21.43 40.45
N PRO A 659 -11.10 -22.39 40.70
CA PRO A 659 -11.14 -23.21 41.90
C PRO A 659 -11.29 -22.33 43.15
N LYS A 660 -12.38 -22.52 43.90
CA LYS A 660 -12.66 -21.74 45.11
C LYS A 660 -11.61 -22.06 46.17
N ALA A 661 -10.68 -21.14 46.40
CA ALA A 661 -9.86 -21.15 47.61
C ALA A 661 -10.69 -20.63 48.79
N ALA A 662 -10.48 -21.20 49.98
CA ALA A 662 -11.18 -20.78 51.21
C ALA A 662 -10.86 -19.32 51.61
N PHE A 663 -9.71 -18.79 51.16
CA PHE A 663 -9.27 -17.41 51.30
C PHE A 663 -8.25 -17.12 50.19
N CYS A 664 -8.33 -15.97 49.52
CA CYS A 664 -7.23 -15.47 48.70
C CYS A 664 -6.56 -14.34 49.48
N GLY A 665 -5.30 -14.53 49.86
CA GLY A 665 -4.56 -13.57 50.67
C GLY A 665 -4.27 -12.24 49.96
N GLU A 666 -3.56 -11.34 50.65
CA GLU A 666 -3.10 -10.07 50.08
C GLU A 666 -2.05 -10.27 48.97
N ARG A 667 -1.42 -11.45 48.89
CA ARG A 667 -0.33 -11.71 47.95
C ARG A 667 -0.89 -12.05 46.57
N LYS A 668 -0.88 -11.04 45.70
CA LYS A 668 -1.43 -11.10 44.34
C LYS A 668 -0.58 -10.25 43.41
N GLU A 669 0.41 -10.87 42.78
CA GLU A 669 1.37 -10.16 41.94
C GLU A 669 1.53 -10.81 40.57
N ALA A 670 1.57 -9.99 39.52
CA ALA A 670 1.94 -10.40 38.17
C ALA A 670 2.87 -9.35 37.57
N LYS A 671 4.10 -9.76 37.28
CA LYS A 671 5.15 -8.88 36.72
C LYS A 671 5.62 -9.43 35.39
N VAL A 672 5.68 -8.57 34.39
CA VAL A 672 6.35 -8.88 33.12
C VAL A 672 7.86 -8.94 33.39
N VAL A 673 8.49 -10.04 33.02
CA VAL A 673 9.94 -10.28 33.17
C VAL A 673 10.67 -10.05 31.84
N GLU A 674 10.01 -10.37 30.74
CA GLU A 674 10.57 -10.29 29.39
C GLU A 674 9.44 -9.88 28.44
N TYR A 675 9.66 -8.86 27.61
CA TYR A 675 8.67 -8.41 26.64
C TYR A 675 9.26 -8.37 25.22
N PHE A 676 8.90 -9.36 24.40
CA PHE A 676 9.26 -9.48 22.99
C PHE A 676 7.98 -9.49 22.13
N PRO A 677 8.04 -9.09 20.85
CA PRO A 677 6.86 -9.04 19.99
C PRO A 677 6.06 -10.35 19.97
N ASN A 678 6.71 -11.49 19.74
CA ASN A 678 6.03 -12.78 19.63
C ASN A 678 6.08 -13.59 20.93
N ARG A 679 6.58 -13.02 22.04
CA ARG A 679 6.82 -13.74 23.30
C ARG A 679 6.81 -12.81 24.51
N ILE A 680 5.98 -13.11 25.50
CA ILE A 680 5.90 -12.34 26.74
C ILE A 680 6.07 -13.30 27.91
N LYS A 681 7.07 -13.07 28.76
CA LYS A 681 7.31 -13.86 29.97
C LYS A 681 6.88 -13.06 31.19
N LEU A 682 6.13 -13.69 32.08
CA LEU A 682 5.66 -13.13 33.33
C LEU A 682 6.06 -14.02 34.50
N ALA A 683 6.31 -13.40 35.64
CA ALA A 683 6.38 -14.05 36.93
C ALA A 683 5.11 -13.68 37.71
N THR A 684 4.43 -14.69 38.23
CA THR A 684 3.21 -14.51 39.01
C THR A 684 3.36 -15.16 40.38
N GLU A 685 2.76 -14.55 41.40
CA GLU A 685 2.64 -15.11 42.74
C GLU A 685 1.24 -14.85 43.27
N CYS A 686 0.50 -15.90 43.61
CA CYS A 686 -0.85 -15.80 44.15
C CYS A 686 -1.15 -16.93 45.14
N ASP A 687 -1.80 -16.62 46.24
CA ASP A 687 -2.18 -17.64 47.24
C ASP A 687 -3.36 -18.50 46.78
N CYS A 688 -4.09 -18.08 45.74
CA CYS A 688 -5.23 -18.79 45.19
C CYS A 688 -5.13 -18.95 43.66
N SER A 689 -6.00 -19.79 43.09
CA SER A 689 -6.15 -19.81 41.63
C SER A 689 -6.77 -18.50 41.17
N ALA A 690 -6.15 -17.84 40.19
CA ALA A 690 -6.54 -16.53 39.72
C ALA A 690 -6.50 -16.47 38.18
N LEU A 691 -7.27 -15.56 37.59
CA LEU A 691 -7.16 -15.25 36.17
C LEU A 691 -6.12 -14.15 35.99
N LEU A 692 -5.05 -14.44 35.28
CA LEU A 692 -4.11 -13.44 34.77
C LEU A 692 -4.76 -12.70 33.60
N VAL A 693 -4.76 -11.38 33.69
CA VAL A 693 -5.15 -10.47 32.61
C VAL A 693 -3.89 -9.77 32.11
N LEU A 694 -3.71 -9.79 30.81
CA LEU A 694 -2.64 -9.08 30.10
C LEU A 694 -3.31 -8.05 29.20
N SER A 695 -3.02 -6.77 29.41
CA SER A 695 -3.58 -5.64 28.65
C SER A 695 -3.07 -5.55 27.21
N ASP A 696 -2.79 -6.68 26.57
CA ASP A 696 -2.45 -6.79 25.15
C ASP A 696 -3.65 -7.37 24.40
N THR A 697 -3.94 -6.83 23.21
CA THR A 697 -5.11 -7.24 22.44
C THR A 697 -5.04 -8.72 22.09
N TYR A 698 -6.13 -9.45 22.32
CA TYR A 698 -6.26 -10.85 21.95
C TYR A 698 -6.33 -11.02 20.43
N TYR A 699 -5.59 -12.01 19.92
CA TYR A 699 -5.72 -12.50 18.56
C TYR A 699 -5.52 -14.03 18.52
N PRO A 700 -6.22 -14.79 17.65
CA PRO A 700 -5.99 -16.22 17.53
C PRO A 700 -4.53 -16.57 17.24
N GLY A 701 -3.99 -17.54 17.97
CA GLY A 701 -2.58 -17.97 17.84
C GLY A 701 -1.72 -17.69 19.06
N TRP A 702 -2.17 -16.86 20.01
CA TRP A 702 -1.50 -16.74 21.30
C TRP A 702 -1.67 -18.03 22.12
N LYS A 703 -0.54 -18.64 22.47
CA LYS A 703 -0.44 -19.82 23.33
C LYS A 703 0.17 -19.45 24.67
N VAL A 704 -0.24 -20.14 25.73
CA VAL A 704 0.25 -19.93 27.08
C VAL A 704 0.86 -21.21 27.63
N ARG A 705 1.97 -21.08 28.34
CA ARG A 705 2.63 -22.15 29.10
C ARG A 705 2.84 -21.70 30.54
N ILE A 706 2.57 -22.59 31.49
CA ILE A 706 2.73 -22.35 32.94
C ILE A 706 3.62 -23.45 33.48
N ASP A 707 4.85 -23.10 33.88
CA ASP A 707 5.94 -23.96 34.43
C ASP A 707 6.29 -25.27 33.68
N SER A 708 5.60 -25.56 32.58
CA SER A 708 5.66 -26.82 31.87
C SER A 708 5.83 -26.61 30.36
N ASP A 709 6.01 -27.72 29.65
CA ASP A 709 6.02 -27.75 28.18
C ASP A 709 4.64 -27.74 27.53
N VAL A 710 3.58 -27.91 28.31
CA VAL A 710 2.21 -27.97 27.81
C VAL A 710 1.73 -26.57 27.43
N ARG A 711 1.28 -26.43 26.18
CA ARG A 711 0.72 -25.21 25.61
C ARG A 711 -0.79 -25.26 25.58
N THR A 712 -1.44 -24.25 26.13
CA THR A 712 -2.89 -24.01 26.01
C THR A 712 -3.15 -22.72 25.23
N ASP A 713 -4.39 -22.51 24.76
CA ASP A 713 -4.78 -21.24 24.13
C ASP A 713 -4.93 -20.12 25.16
N ALA A 714 -4.48 -18.92 24.81
CA ALA A 714 -4.80 -17.73 25.58
C ALA A 714 -6.31 -17.48 25.57
N MET A 715 -6.85 -17.00 26.68
CA MET A 715 -8.27 -16.71 26.83
C MET A 715 -8.57 -15.28 26.42
N LYS A 716 -9.76 -15.03 25.86
CA LYS A 716 -10.29 -13.67 25.71
C LYS A 716 -10.80 -13.17 27.06
N VAL A 717 -10.33 -11.99 27.46
CA VAL A 717 -10.65 -11.38 28.75
C VAL A 717 -11.00 -9.91 28.54
N ASN A 718 -11.99 -9.40 29.28
CA ASN A 718 -12.41 -7.99 29.25
C ASN A 718 -12.59 -7.48 27.81
N TYR A 719 -13.37 -8.24 27.03
CA TYR A 719 -13.75 -7.98 25.64
C TYR A 719 -12.62 -8.09 24.58
N CYS A 720 -11.51 -7.37 24.76
CA CYS A 720 -10.46 -7.25 23.74
C CYS A 720 -9.08 -7.77 24.18
N PHE A 721 -8.87 -8.06 25.46
CA PHE A 721 -7.57 -8.45 26.00
C PHE A 721 -7.40 -9.97 26.11
N MET A 722 -6.19 -10.42 26.46
CA MET A 722 -5.88 -11.82 26.65
C MET A 722 -5.53 -12.18 28.09
N GLY A 723 -5.67 -13.46 28.44
CA GLY A 723 -5.36 -13.93 29.78
C GLY A 723 -5.21 -15.44 29.89
N ALA A 724 -4.93 -15.92 31.10
CA ALA A 724 -4.78 -17.35 31.41
C ALA A 724 -5.11 -17.63 32.88
N VAL A 725 -5.65 -18.81 33.17
CA VAL A 725 -5.86 -19.26 34.54
C VAL A 725 -4.53 -19.69 35.13
N ILE A 726 -4.16 -19.06 36.23
CA ILE A 726 -2.92 -19.33 36.97
C ILE A 726 -3.26 -20.09 38.25
N PRO A 727 -2.64 -21.24 38.52
CA PRO A 727 -2.78 -21.94 39.79
C PRO A 727 -2.27 -21.12 40.98
N SER A 728 -2.57 -21.59 42.20
CA SER A 728 -1.97 -21.04 43.42
C SER A 728 -0.48 -21.36 43.47
N GLY A 729 0.33 -20.38 43.86
CA GLY A 729 1.77 -20.47 44.02
C GLY A 729 2.54 -19.45 43.19
N LYS A 730 3.85 -19.69 43.07
CA LYS A 730 4.75 -18.94 42.19
C LYS A 730 4.85 -19.67 40.85
N HIS A 731 4.62 -18.95 39.77
CA HIS A 731 4.63 -19.53 38.43
C HIS A 731 5.38 -18.64 37.42
N ASN A 732 6.04 -19.28 36.47
CA ASN A 732 6.52 -18.66 35.25
C ASN A 732 5.51 -18.88 34.15
N VAL A 733 4.96 -17.78 33.64
CA VAL A 733 3.95 -17.80 32.58
C VAL A 733 4.56 -17.25 31.31
N ILE A 734 4.45 -17.99 30.20
CA ILE A 734 4.98 -17.58 28.90
C ILE A 734 3.84 -17.55 27.89
N PHE A 735 3.57 -16.37 27.33
CA PHE A 735 2.73 -16.18 26.16
C PHE A 735 3.61 -16.22 24.92
N GLU A 736 3.25 -17.03 23.92
CA GLU A 736 3.95 -17.15 22.64
C GLU A 736 2.95 -17.00 21.50
N PHE A 737 3.26 -16.16 20.51
CA PHE A 737 2.41 -15.97 19.35
C PHE A 737 2.77 -16.95 18.24
N ASP A 738 1.92 -17.95 18.04
CA ASP A 738 2.15 -19.10 17.16
C ASP A 738 0.95 -19.36 16.23
N PRO A 739 0.63 -18.44 15.29
CA PRO A 739 -0.58 -18.50 14.47
C PRO A 739 -0.59 -19.67 13.49
N ILE A 740 -1.68 -20.44 13.49
CA ILE A 740 -1.87 -21.59 12.58
C ILE A 740 -2.00 -21.12 11.13
N SER A 741 -2.70 -20.02 10.88
CA SER A 741 -2.88 -19.42 9.55
C SER A 741 -1.54 -19.09 8.88
N PHE A 742 -0.59 -18.56 9.64
CA PHE A 742 0.79 -18.33 9.18
C PHE A 742 1.48 -19.62 8.75
N LYS A 743 1.42 -20.67 9.59
CA LYS A 743 2.07 -21.96 9.28
C LYS A 743 1.51 -22.61 8.03
N ILE A 744 0.18 -22.63 7.87
CA ILE A 744 -0.48 -23.18 6.68
C ILE A 744 -0.04 -22.39 5.45
N GLY A 745 -0.07 -21.05 5.52
CA GLY A 745 0.40 -20.19 4.45
C GLY A 745 1.86 -20.44 4.06
N LEU A 746 2.75 -20.55 5.06
CA LEU A 746 4.16 -20.85 4.88
C LEU A 746 4.38 -22.21 4.21
N ILE A 747 3.71 -23.27 4.67
CA ILE A 747 3.81 -24.62 4.10
C ILE A 747 3.39 -24.60 2.63
N ILE A 748 2.25 -23.99 2.30
CA ILE A 748 1.76 -23.91 0.93
C ILE A 748 2.74 -23.12 0.06
N THR A 749 3.25 -21.99 0.53
CA THR A 749 4.26 -21.20 -0.20
C THR A 749 5.52 -22.03 -0.45
N VAL A 750 6.07 -22.73 0.55
CA VAL A 750 7.28 -23.55 0.41
C VAL A 750 7.07 -24.70 -0.57
N LEU A 751 5.97 -25.45 -0.44
CA LEU A 751 5.61 -26.53 -1.38
C LEU A 751 5.44 -26.00 -2.80
N SER A 752 4.91 -24.79 -2.97
CA SER A 752 4.74 -24.13 -4.26
C SER A 752 6.07 -23.73 -4.88
N VAL A 753 7.02 -23.22 -4.08
CA VAL A 753 8.39 -22.95 -4.55
C VAL A 753 9.08 -24.23 -5.00
N VAL A 754 9.06 -25.28 -4.17
CA VAL A 754 9.73 -26.57 -4.47
C VAL A 754 9.13 -27.25 -5.69
N SER A 755 7.79 -27.33 -5.76
CA SER A 755 7.09 -27.90 -6.92
C SER A 755 7.31 -27.05 -8.17
N GLY A 756 7.29 -25.72 -8.06
CA GLY A 756 7.60 -24.79 -9.15
C GLY A 756 8.99 -25.02 -9.74
N ILE A 757 10.03 -25.10 -8.90
CA ILE A 757 11.41 -25.39 -9.32
C ILE A 757 11.50 -26.76 -9.99
N THR A 758 10.88 -27.78 -9.40
CA THR A 758 10.91 -29.15 -9.95
C THR A 758 10.25 -29.23 -11.33
N ILE A 759 9.06 -28.63 -11.47
CA ILE A 759 8.36 -28.55 -12.76
C ILE A 759 9.20 -27.72 -13.75
N TYR A 760 9.89 -26.67 -13.31
CA TYR A 760 10.67 -25.80 -14.20
C TYR A 760 11.80 -26.59 -14.84
N LEU A 761 12.59 -27.27 -14.00
CA LEU A 761 13.71 -28.09 -14.42
C LEU A 761 13.25 -29.23 -15.34
N GLY A 762 12.12 -29.87 -15.03
CA GLY A 762 11.52 -30.90 -15.88
C GLY A 762 11.12 -30.38 -17.27
N LEU A 763 10.43 -29.23 -17.33
CA LEU A 763 10.00 -28.61 -18.59
C LEU A 763 11.19 -28.13 -19.43
N VAL A 764 12.22 -27.56 -18.80
CA VAL A 764 13.44 -27.10 -19.50
C VAL A 764 14.24 -28.29 -20.05
N ARG A 765 14.38 -29.38 -19.29
CA ARG A 765 15.05 -30.60 -19.78
C ARG A 765 14.31 -31.21 -20.98
N LYS A 766 12.98 -31.34 -20.90
CA LYS A 766 12.18 -31.87 -22.01
C LYS A 766 12.32 -31.02 -23.29
N GLN A 767 12.44 -29.70 -23.16
CA GLN A 767 12.67 -28.83 -24.33
C GLN A 767 14.07 -29.00 -24.93
N LYS A 768 15.10 -29.29 -24.12
CA LYS A 768 16.46 -29.57 -24.62
C LYS A 768 16.58 -30.92 -25.35
N HIS A 769 15.72 -31.88 -25.05
CA HIS A 769 15.72 -33.20 -25.74
C HIS A 769 14.91 -33.23 -27.04
N ILE A 770 14.13 -32.19 -27.34
CA ILE A 770 13.30 -32.08 -28.56
C ILE A 770 13.95 -31.16 -29.61
N MET A 771 14.99 -30.41 -29.22
CA MET A 771 15.89 -29.69 -30.13
C MET A 771 17.13 -30.52 -30.36
#